data_AF-A0A842VZP7-F1
#
_entry.id   AF-A0A842VZP7-F1
#
_cell.length_a   1.000
_cell.length_b   1.000
_cell.length_c   1.000
_cell.angle_alpha   90.00
_cell.angle_beta   90.00
_cell.angle_gamma   90.00
#
_symmetry.space_group_name_H-M   'P 1'
#
loop_
_entity.id
_entity.type
_entity.pdbx_description
1 polymer ?
#
loop_
_entity_poly.entity_id
_entity_poly.type
_entity_poly.pdbx_seq_one_letter_code
_entity_poly.pdbx_strand_id
1 'polypeptide(L)'
;MSSLTTSEEIQKQLSIIFGFQSGQNDEIQVGDIIGVGKLTKQKVNELVFEVLRYLNAYNGMLRDYTGTEVFAIEFELKNFIEKKENLKLLPKSMVLIPGEYKDCNTLLLALTQETSLLDVHKARGSIDNLGKLFFEVEEVVERPELSLGEKKQVLKRFAERFARKAEGQIIEGKWNKKLVGIKTAQPSERDNLSSFIGIRAQYKVHWDEIKKEIKASDPQYREISLSVSEGDKYEHLKWTITGPSAYYVAQNTLQLGANLLKIANTGSINEIQQEISNIFIKELQIHLKNIGKILPIESLIPEILNGIEKIKEKFDIYELKIRNYCKSGEKGDINKILEDVSNLFNNTENELGAYISAIQELQAKIILNSNFKDRNNVRAAEVNSCIDYLKHSAKVALKIIEENYQRFFAYIYLFKIYDRFISNLFDEMQKEEKPARVLGSRFLTKFAYYVANELNEYIMTFEDTMNYNKEELESVFQKIVKKGINSYIDEVPIYINDLMGFASIMLGEQANNVKKHLENLKKVRSEFSFLLSFILRYSSFNRFLKELDPTLPITPEVLSEEFYQFIWKRIGGLKLYWKEYVLDIIKDFGAQYQEEYEKDLENKVIWSKYKICNLLTDHLKDTIRELIDPNRFIEVLDSYVAKIEDPTEQALMVLLFEQYEYSLSILDEFPSYIKQKISKILTQNTYSIAPIMASDYLESPTLKISTINNEVIPKNQNKFKIFDFREFINELELKYFSKLIPRPARIILRSIDRNAFEKTLYYNFDFRFWKKFFKFTISSNWLAIKSKY
;
A
#
# COMPACT_ATOMS: atom_id res chain seq x y z
N MET A 1 16.93 -16.13 -38.19
CA MET A 1 17.18 -15.05 -37.21
C MET A 1 16.22 -13.91 -37.53
N SER A 2 15.10 -13.83 -36.83
CA SER A 2 14.09 -12.79 -37.05
C SER A 2 14.43 -11.57 -36.20
N SER A 3 14.69 -10.45 -36.85
CA SER A 3 14.80 -9.13 -36.22
C SER A 3 13.48 -8.81 -35.51
N LEU A 4 13.52 -8.73 -34.18
CA LEU A 4 12.43 -8.17 -33.38
C LEU A 4 12.09 -6.78 -33.92
N THR A 5 10.82 -6.55 -34.19
CA THR A 5 10.36 -5.23 -34.67
C THR A 5 10.31 -4.27 -33.50
N THR A 6 10.56 -2.99 -33.75
CA THR A 6 10.55 -1.90 -32.77
C THR A 6 9.22 -1.83 -31.96
N SER A 7 8.13 -2.38 -32.51
CA SER A 7 6.83 -2.52 -31.82
C SER A 7 6.83 -3.60 -30.72
N GLU A 8 7.60 -4.68 -30.86
CA GLU A 8 7.78 -5.71 -29.82
C GLU A 8 8.76 -5.24 -28.73
N GLU A 9 9.69 -4.32 -29.06
CA GLU A 9 10.47 -3.59 -28.06
C GLU A 9 9.62 -2.54 -27.32
N ILE A 10 8.70 -1.87 -28.01
CA ILE A 10 7.73 -0.94 -27.39
C ILE A 10 6.72 -1.68 -26.50
N GLN A 11 6.30 -2.90 -26.83
CA GLN A 11 5.51 -3.73 -25.92
C GLN A 11 6.29 -4.20 -24.68
N LYS A 12 7.63 -4.13 -24.69
CA LYS A 12 8.49 -4.35 -23.51
C LYS A 12 8.72 -3.08 -22.69
N GLN A 13 8.31 -1.90 -23.17
CA GLN A 13 8.53 -0.60 -22.56
C GLN A 13 7.34 -0.23 -21.64
N LEU A 14 7.50 -0.46 -20.34
CA LEU A 14 6.44 -0.25 -19.33
C LEU A 14 6.67 1.06 -18.58
N SER A 15 6.47 2.22 -19.21
CA SER A 15 6.64 3.54 -18.57
C SER A 15 5.30 4.29 -18.45
N ILE A 16 4.64 4.26 -17.29
CA ILE A 16 3.35 4.95 -17.09
C ILE A 16 3.58 6.43 -16.74
N ILE A 17 3.49 7.30 -17.74
CA ILE A 17 3.72 8.74 -17.55
C ILE A 17 2.39 9.45 -17.28
N PHE A 18 2.29 10.16 -16.16
CA PHE A 18 1.10 10.91 -15.76
C PHE A 18 1.34 12.43 -15.90
N GLY A 19 1.33 12.93 -17.14
CA GLY A 19 1.37 14.39 -17.35
C GLY A 19 0.02 15.01 -17.03
N PHE A 20 -0.01 16.16 -16.35
CA PHE A 20 -1.23 16.98 -16.31
C PHE A 20 -0.99 18.48 -16.37
N GLN A 21 -1.98 19.19 -16.89
CA GLN A 21 -2.07 20.65 -16.94
C GLN A 21 -3.33 21.10 -16.21
N SER A 22 -3.24 22.11 -15.34
CA SER A 22 -4.41 22.75 -14.74
C SER A 22 -5.00 23.70 -15.78
N GLY A 23 -6.19 23.40 -16.31
CA GLY A 23 -6.91 24.35 -17.16
C GLY A 23 -7.50 25.50 -16.33
N GLN A 24 -7.87 26.60 -17.01
CA GLN A 24 -8.53 27.78 -16.40
C GLN A 24 -9.91 27.48 -15.76
N ASN A 25 -10.46 26.26 -15.93
CA ASN A 25 -11.78 25.84 -15.45
C ASN A 25 -11.74 24.59 -14.54
N ASP A 26 -10.69 24.40 -13.72
CA ASP A 26 -10.50 23.23 -12.84
C ASP A 26 -10.41 21.84 -13.55
N GLU A 27 -10.44 21.79 -14.88
CA GLU A 27 -10.22 20.54 -15.63
C GLU A 27 -8.72 20.21 -15.72
N ILE A 28 -8.33 19.11 -15.07
CA ILE A 28 -7.01 18.48 -15.20
C ILE A 28 -6.92 17.85 -16.60
N GLN A 29 -6.11 18.41 -17.49
CA GLN A 29 -5.83 17.79 -18.79
C GLN A 29 -4.72 16.76 -18.65
N VAL A 30 -5.09 15.49 -18.76
CA VAL A 30 -4.20 14.35 -18.54
C VAL A 30 -3.55 13.90 -19.86
N GLY A 31 -2.24 13.64 -19.84
CA GLY A 31 -1.49 13.01 -20.94
C GLY A 31 -1.75 11.50 -21.07
N ASP A 32 -1.40 10.89 -22.21
CA ASP A 32 -1.64 9.45 -22.46
C ASP A 32 -0.76 8.54 -21.58
N ILE A 33 -1.35 7.46 -21.04
CA ILE A 33 -0.62 6.36 -20.40
C ILE A 33 0.10 5.55 -21.49
N ILE A 34 1.43 5.53 -21.47
CA ILE A 34 2.21 4.53 -22.21
C ILE A 34 2.31 3.26 -21.36
N GLY A 35 1.31 2.41 -21.46
CA GLY A 35 1.24 1.12 -20.76
C GLY A 35 0.97 -0.02 -21.73
N VAL A 36 1.20 -1.25 -21.27
CA VAL A 36 0.83 -2.47 -22.02
C VAL A 36 -0.69 -2.64 -22.14
N GLY A 37 -1.47 -1.97 -21.30
CA GLY A 37 -2.94 -1.97 -21.34
C GLY A 37 -3.53 -0.96 -22.33
N LYS A 38 -4.64 -1.33 -22.98
CA LYS A 38 -5.49 -0.40 -23.73
C LYS A 38 -6.62 0.11 -22.82
N LEU A 39 -6.36 1.18 -22.07
CA LEU A 39 -7.35 1.83 -21.21
C LEU A 39 -8.13 2.92 -21.95
N THR A 40 -9.38 3.14 -21.54
CA THR A 40 -10.19 4.29 -21.96
C THR A 40 -9.66 5.59 -21.36
N LYS A 41 -9.90 6.72 -22.04
CA LYS A 41 -9.51 8.05 -21.56
C LYS A 41 -10.11 8.38 -20.18
N GLN A 42 -11.35 7.96 -19.93
CA GLN A 42 -11.99 8.12 -18.63
C GLN A 42 -11.20 7.40 -17.53
N LYS A 43 -10.83 6.14 -17.76
CA LYS A 43 -10.05 5.36 -16.80
C LYS A 43 -8.66 5.96 -16.56
N VAL A 44 -8.01 6.45 -17.62
CA VAL A 44 -6.73 7.17 -17.53
C VAL A 44 -6.87 8.37 -16.60
N ASN A 45 -7.89 9.22 -16.80
CA ASN A 45 -8.14 10.40 -15.96
C ASN A 45 -8.38 10.03 -14.48
N GLU A 46 -9.19 9.00 -14.22
CA GLU A 46 -9.43 8.50 -12.86
C GLU A 46 -8.13 8.10 -12.15
N LEU A 47 -7.26 7.36 -12.84
CA LEU A 47 -5.98 6.91 -12.28
C LEU A 47 -5.07 8.10 -11.95
N VAL A 48 -5.00 9.13 -12.80
CA VAL A 48 -4.17 10.32 -12.55
C VAL A 48 -4.65 11.10 -11.34
N PHE A 49 -5.96 11.28 -11.21
CA PHE A 49 -6.54 11.93 -10.05
C PHE A 49 -6.22 11.15 -8.75
N GLU A 50 -6.25 9.81 -8.80
CA GLU A 50 -5.84 9.00 -7.65
C GLU A 50 -4.37 9.21 -7.28
N VAL A 51 -3.46 9.24 -8.27
CA VAL A 51 -2.03 9.48 -7.98
C VAL A 51 -1.85 10.86 -7.32
N LEU A 52 -2.52 11.89 -7.85
CA LEU A 52 -2.45 13.23 -7.31
C LEU A 52 -2.95 13.32 -5.88
N ARG A 53 -4.08 12.67 -5.60
CA ARG A 53 -4.63 12.58 -4.25
C ARG A 53 -3.61 11.96 -3.30
N TYR A 54 -2.95 10.87 -3.70
CA TYR A 54 -1.93 10.23 -2.86
C TYR A 54 -0.69 11.12 -2.66
N LEU A 55 -0.20 11.77 -3.73
CA LEU A 55 0.96 12.67 -3.64
C LEU A 55 0.66 13.90 -2.78
N ASN A 56 -0.51 14.52 -2.93
CA ASN A 56 -0.89 15.70 -2.17
C ASN A 56 -1.07 15.37 -0.68
N ALA A 57 -1.71 14.24 -0.37
CA ALA A 57 -1.82 13.75 1.01
C ALA A 57 -0.42 13.48 1.60
N TYR A 58 0.46 12.85 0.83
CA TYR A 58 1.82 12.55 1.26
C TYR A 58 2.68 13.80 1.48
N ASN A 59 2.64 14.78 0.56
CA ASN A 59 3.33 16.07 0.72
C ASN A 59 2.74 16.89 1.88
N GLY A 60 1.43 16.87 2.09
CA GLY A 60 0.79 17.51 3.25
C GLY A 60 1.33 16.96 4.57
N MET A 61 1.47 15.64 4.65
CA MET A 61 2.11 14.95 5.77
C MET A 61 3.59 15.33 5.91
N LEU A 62 4.37 15.31 4.82
CA LEU A 62 5.80 15.68 4.87
C LEU A 62 6.05 17.11 5.36
N ARG A 63 5.21 18.07 4.95
CA ARG A 63 5.30 19.47 5.41
C ARG A 63 5.13 19.58 6.92
N ASP A 64 4.20 18.84 7.50
CA ASP A 64 3.94 18.85 8.94
C ASP A 64 5.01 18.09 9.74
N TYR A 65 5.41 16.91 9.27
CA TYR A 65 6.31 16.03 10.02
C TYR A 65 7.79 16.34 9.84
N THR A 66 8.19 16.83 8.66
CA THR A 66 9.60 17.01 8.29
C THR A 66 9.95 18.39 7.75
N GLY A 67 8.97 19.24 7.42
CA GLY A 67 9.23 20.52 6.78
C GLY A 67 9.76 20.37 5.35
N THR A 68 9.37 19.30 4.66
CA THR A 68 9.87 18.98 3.32
C THR A 68 8.74 18.64 2.36
N GLU A 69 9.11 18.50 1.09
CA GLU A 69 8.28 17.92 0.03
C GLU A 69 9.07 16.85 -0.72
N VAL A 70 8.35 15.96 -1.40
CA VAL A 70 8.97 14.97 -2.28
C VAL A 70 9.71 15.65 -3.40
N PHE A 71 11.02 15.40 -3.50
CA PHE A 71 11.78 15.65 -4.72
C PHE A 71 11.73 14.44 -5.65
N ALA A 72 11.92 13.23 -5.11
CA ALA A 72 11.77 11.97 -5.83
C ALA A 72 11.69 10.78 -4.87
N ILE A 73 11.08 9.68 -5.32
CA ILE A 73 11.08 8.39 -4.62
C ILE A 73 11.43 7.28 -5.61
N GLU A 74 12.35 6.41 -5.23
CA GLU A 74 12.69 5.18 -5.94
C GLU A 74 12.26 3.96 -5.11
N PHE A 75 11.60 3.02 -5.76
CA PHE A 75 11.22 1.73 -5.21
C PHE A 75 11.91 0.62 -6.00
N GLU A 76 12.48 -0.34 -5.29
CA GLU A 76 12.78 -1.67 -5.82
C GLU A 76 11.48 -2.48 -5.86
N LEU A 77 11.20 -3.13 -6.99
CA LEU A 77 10.06 -4.02 -7.13
C LEU A 77 10.52 -5.46 -6.95
N LYS A 78 10.17 -6.03 -5.80
CA LYS A 78 10.47 -7.44 -5.53
C LYS A 78 9.37 -8.34 -6.06
N ASN A 79 9.74 -9.38 -6.80
CA ASN A 79 8.85 -10.48 -7.15
C ASN A 79 8.76 -11.47 -5.98
N PHE A 80 7.55 -11.88 -5.61
CA PHE A 80 7.35 -12.92 -4.59
C PHE A 80 7.68 -14.35 -5.09
N ILE A 81 7.67 -14.56 -6.42
CA ILE A 81 7.93 -15.87 -7.03
C ILE A 81 9.38 -15.93 -7.50
N GLU A 82 10.33 -15.91 -6.55
CA GLU A 82 11.78 -15.89 -6.85
C GLU A 82 12.24 -17.12 -7.66
N LYS A 83 11.60 -18.28 -7.47
CA LYS A 83 11.97 -19.54 -8.17
C LYS A 83 11.53 -19.60 -9.63
N LYS A 84 10.68 -18.67 -10.08
CA LYS A 84 10.25 -18.56 -11.46
C LYS A 84 10.62 -17.18 -11.99
N GLU A 85 11.86 -17.03 -12.44
CA GLU A 85 12.17 -16.13 -13.55
C GLU A 85 11.48 -16.67 -14.82
N ASN A 86 10.15 -16.80 -14.81
CA ASN A 86 9.41 -17.02 -16.05
C ASN A 86 9.70 -15.82 -16.95
N LEU A 87 9.99 -16.09 -18.23
CA LEU A 87 10.42 -15.22 -19.33
C LEU A 87 9.66 -13.87 -19.53
N LYS A 88 8.71 -13.50 -18.67
CA LYS A 88 8.06 -12.18 -18.66
C LYS A 88 9.02 -11.15 -18.08
N LEU A 89 9.34 -10.14 -18.88
CA LEU A 89 10.17 -9.00 -18.48
C LEU A 89 9.43 -8.10 -17.47
N LEU A 90 9.44 -8.48 -16.20
CA LEU A 90 8.87 -7.68 -15.12
C LEU A 90 9.80 -6.51 -14.76
N PRO A 91 9.25 -5.33 -14.41
CA PRO A 91 10.06 -4.23 -13.92
C PRO A 91 10.65 -4.57 -12.54
N LYS A 92 11.89 -4.16 -12.35
CA LYS A 92 12.66 -4.31 -11.10
C LYS A 92 12.68 -3.03 -10.27
N SER A 93 12.27 -1.89 -10.82
CA SER A 93 12.11 -0.65 -10.06
C SER A 93 10.98 0.23 -10.57
N MET A 94 10.52 1.12 -9.69
CA MET A 94 9.49 2.13 -9.91
C MET A 94 9.98 3.47 -9.36
N VAL A 95 9.83 4.56 -10.11
CA VAL A 95 10.26 5.90 -9.68
C VAL A 95 9.12 6.90 -9.79
N LEU A 96 8.95 7.71 -8.74
CA LEU A 96 8.01 8.83 -8.66
C LEU A 96 8.79 10.16 -8.66
N ILE A 97 8.56 11.02 -9.65
CA ILE A 97 9.18 12.36 -9.72
C ILE A 97 8.10 13.43 -9.90
N PRO A 98 7.88 14.28 -8.89
CA PRO A 98 7.12 15.52 -9.02
C PRO A 98 7.97 16.62 -9.69
N GLY A 99 7.44 17.25 -10.73
CA GLY A 99 8.00 18.41 -11.42
C GLY A 99 7.15 19.68 -11.23
N GLU A 100 7.78 20.84 -11.35
CA GLU A 100 7.12 22.16 -11.29
C GLU A 100 7.16 22.80 -12.69
N TYR A 101 6.01 23.10 -13.29
CA TYR A 101 5.95 23.97 -14.47
C TYR A 101 4.66 24.77 -14.53
N LYS A 102 4.75 26.12 -14.68
CA LYS A 102 3.66 27.10 -14.85
C LYS A 102 2.26 26.57 -14.51
N ASP A 103 1.78 26.87 -13.31
CA ASP A 103 0.46 26.50 -12.77
C ASP A 103 0.12 24.99 -12.79
N CYS A 104 1.08 24.13 -13.15
CA CYS A 104 0.92 22.69 -13.29
C CYS A 104 1.99 21.93 -12.49
N ASN A 105 1.59 20.82 -11.88
CA ASN A 105 2.52 19.86 -11.31
C ASN A 105 2.64 18.73 -12.33
N THR A 106 3.83 18.38 -12.81
CA THR A 106 3.97 17.22 -13.73
C THR A 106 4.39 16.00 -12.93
N LEU A 107 3.82 14.82 -13.21
CA LEU A 107 4.16 13.61 -12.47
C LEU A 107 4.66 12.48 -13.38
N LEU A 108 5.85 11.97 -13.08
CA LEU A 108 6.38 10.79 -13.78
C LEU A 108 6.35 9.56 -12.87
N LEU A 109 5.74 8.46 -13.34
CA LEU A 109 5.84 7.12 -12.75
C LEU A 109 6.52 6.13 -13.72
N ALA A 110 7.84 6.01 -13.65
CA ALA A 110 8.59 5.12 -14.57
C ALA A 110 8.76 3.71 -13.99
N LEU A 111 8.64 2.65 -14.81
CA LEU A 111 8.99 1.26 -14.45
C LEU A 111 10.09 0.75 -15.39
N THR A 112 11.12 0.06 -14.86
CA THR A 112 12.27 -0.39 -15.68
C THR A 112 12.74 -1.80 -15.32
N GLN A 113 13.34 -2.51 -16.29
CA GLN A 113 13.69 -3.94 -16.21
C GLN A 113 15.08 -4.27 -15.60
N GLU A 114 15.96 -3.27 -15.39
CA GLU A 114 17.30 -3.50 -14.82
C GLU A 114 17.55 -2.68 -13.55
N THR A 115 18.40 -3.22 -12.67
CA THR A 115 18.72 -2.73 -11.32
C THR A 115 19.76 -1.60 -11.28
N SER A 116 20.22 -1.09 -12.42
CA SER A 116 21.13 0.06 -12.40
C SER A 116 20.33 1.30 -11.98
N LEU A 117 20.69 1.88 -10.82
CA LEU A 117 20.12 3.11 -10.25
C LEU A 117 19.68 4.08 -11.34
N LEU A 118 18.37 4.30 -11.43
CA LEU A 118 17.77 5.28 -12.33
C LEU A 118 18.39 6.64 -12.02
N ASP A 119 18.86 7.35 -13.05
CA ASP A 119 19.36 8.71 -12.88
C ASP A 119 18.16 9.67 -12.77
N VAL A 120 17.62 9.76 -11.55
CA VAL A 120 16.47 10.59 -11.19
C VAL A 120 16.69 12.06 -11.60
N HIS A 121 17.93 12.55 -11.54
CA HIS A 121 18.25 13.94 -11.85
C HIS A 121 18.26 14.22 -13.34
N LYS A 122 18.80 13.31 -14.18
CA LYS A 122 18.64 13.41 -15.64
C LYS A 122 17.19 13.28 -16.06
N ALA A 123 16.44 12.37 -15.45
CA ALA A 123 15.00 12.23 -15.71
C ALA A 123 14.27 13.54 -15.38
N ARG A 124 14.55 14.14 -14.22
CA ARG A 124 13.98 15.44 -13.83
C ARG A 124 14.40 16.57 -14.76
N GLY A 125 15.69 16.73 -15.08
CA GLY A 125 16.15 17.78 -15.99
C GLY A 125 15.52 17.66 -17.39
N SER A 126 15.21 16.44 -17.81
CA SER A 126 14.45 16.17 -19.02
C SER A 126 12.99 16.62 -18.89
N ILE A 127 12.33 16.25 -17.78
CA ILE A 127 10.98 16.71 -17.45
C ILE A 127 10.92 18.24 -17.39
N ASP A 128 11.84 18.90 -16.71
CA ASP A 128 11.85 20.36 -16.53
C ASP A 128 12.10 21.10 -17.87
N ASN A 129 13.04 20.63 -18.68
CA ASN A 129 13.31 21.20 -20.01
C ASN A 129 12.14 21.00 -20.98
N LEU A 130 11.48 19.84 -20.91
CA LEU A 130 10.30 19.56 -21.69
C LEU A 130 9.06 20.30 -21.14
N GLY A 131 8.99 20.50 -19.82
CA GLY A 131 8.05 21.36 -19.13
C GLY A 131 8.01 22.74 -19.76
N LYS A 132 9.18 23.35 -19.98
CA LYS A 132 9.31 24.64 -20.68
C LYS A 132 8.66 24.68 -22.07
N LEU A 133 8.66 23.56 -22.79
CA LEU A 133 8.03 23.46 -24.12
C LEU A 133 6.50 23.37 -24.04
N PHE A 134 5.89 23.09 -22.88
CA PHE A 134 4.43 23.09 -22.75
C PHE A 134 3.83 24.46 -23.08
N PHE A 135 4.50 25.56 -22.72
CA PHE A 135 4.01 26.90 -23.02
C PHE A 135 4.01 27.18 -24.53
N GLU A 136 5.05 26.73 -25.24
CA GLU A 136 5.11 26.85 -26.70
C GLU A 136 3.98 26.02 -27.36
N VAL A 137 3.62 24.89 -26.76
CA VAL A 137 2.52 24.04 -27.23
C VAL A 137 1.15 24.61 -26.86
N GLU A 138 1.00 25.19 -25.66
CA GLU A 138 -0.20 25.94 -25.24
C GLU A 138 -0.47 27.09 -26.21
N GLU A 139 0.54 27.93 -26.51
CA GLU A 139 0.41 29.02 -27.50
C GLU A 139 0.00 28.51 -28.88
N VAL A 140 0.54 27.36 -29.31
CA VAL A 140 0.14 26.73 -30.58
C VAL A 140 -1.31 26.24 -30.52
N VAL A 141 -1.73 25.64 -29.41
CA VAL A 141 -3.09 25.11 -29.20
C VAL A 141 -4.12 26.23 -29.02
N GLU A 142 -3.72 27.40 -28.54
CA GLU A 142 -4.61 28.57 -28.39
C GLU A 142 -4.93 29.26 -29.71
N ARG A 143 -4.21 28.96 -30.80
CA ARG A 143 -4.48 29.56 -32.12
C ARG A 143 -5.95 29.35 -32.53
N PRO A 144 -6.65 30.41 -32.97
CA PRO A 144 -8.07 30.36 -33.33
C PRO A 144 -8.31 29.53 -34.60
N GLU A 145 -7.27 29.31 -35.40
CA GLU A 145 -7.26 28.53 -36.64
C GLU A 145 -7.43 27.02 -36.40
N LEU A 146 -7.08 26.52 -35.21
CA LEU A 146 -7.17 25.11 -34.89
C LEU A 146 -8.57 24.74 -34.39
N SER A 147 -9.18 23.76 -35.02
CA SER A 147 -10.39 23.13 -34.50
C SER A 147 -10.13 22.43 -33.17
N LEU A 148 -11.17 22.23 -32.38
CA LEU A 148 -11.07 21.53 -31.08
C LEU A 148 -10.50 20.10 -31.21
N GLY A 149 -10.66 19.47 -32.38
CA GLY A 149 -10.04 18.19 -32.72
C GLY A 149 -8.54 18.29 -32.98
N GLU A 150 -8.10 19.31 -33.71
CA GLU A 150 -6.68 19.55 -34.02
C GLU A 150 -5.90 20.00 -32.78
N LYS A 151 -6.50 20.84 -31.94
CA LYS A 151 -5.98 21.21 -30.61
C LYS A 151 -5.66 19.99 -29.77
N LYS A 152 -6.62 19.05 -29.68
CA LYS A 152 -6.44 17.76 -29.00
C LYS A 152 -5.34 16.91 -29.65
N GLN A 153 -5.21 16.95 -30.96
CA GLN A 153 -4.21 16.16 -31.70
C GLN A 153 -2.78 16.68 -31.50
N VAL A 154 -2.60 18.00 -31.41
CA VAL A 154 -1.32 18.65 -31.08
C VAL A 154 -0.88 18.26 -29.67
N LEU A 155 -1.78 18.39 -28.68
CA LEU A 155 -1.53 17.99 -27.30
C LEU A 155 -1.18 16.49 -27.17
N LYS A 156 -1.94 15.64 -27.86
CA LYS A 156 -1.69 14.19 -27.89
C LYS A 156 -0.30 13.86 -28.43
N ARG A 157 0.06 14.42 -29.59
CA ARG A 157 1.38 14.19 -30.21
C ARG A 157 2.52 14.71 -29.35
N PHE A 158 2.30 15.82 -28.64
CA PHE A 158 3.27 16.35 -27.70
C PHE A 158 3.46 15.41 -26.50
N ALA A 159 2.37 14.94 -25.88
CA ALA A 159 2.43 13.97 -24.77
C ALA A 159 3.11 12.65 -25.17
N GLU A 160 2.79 12.11 -26.35
CA GLU A 160 3.44 10.90 -26.90
C GLU A 160 4.95 11.11 -27.11
N ARG A 161 5.37 12.24 -27.68
CA ARG A 161 6.79 12.57 -27.90
C ARG A 161 7.53 12.86 -26.61
N PHE A 162 6.89 13.53 -25.67
CA PHE A 162 7.39 13.79 -24.31
C PHE A 162 7.74 12.48 -23.63
N ALA A 163 6.79 11.55 -23.61
CA ALA A 163 6.94 10.28 -22.93
C ALA A 163 8.07 9.44 -23.54
N ARG A 164 8.17 9.37 -24.87
CA ARG A 164 9.27 8.71 -25.58
C ARG A 164 10.64 9.34 -25.31
N LYS A 165 10.72 10.68 -25.26
CA LYS A 165 11.98 11.38 -25.01
C LYS A 165 12.45 11.21 -23.57
N ALA A 166 11.55 11.36 -22.60
CA ALA A 166 11.84 11.13 -21.19
C ALA A 166 12.33 9.69 -20.97
N GLU A 167 11.67 8.70 -21.58
CA GLU A 167 12.09 7.30 -21.54
C GLU A 167 13.46 7.08 -22.20
N GLY A 168 13.68 7.62 -23.40
CA GLY A 168 14.96 7.52 -24.10
C GLY A 168 16.11 8.00 -23.22
N GLN A 169 15.94 9.12 -22.52
CA GLN A 169 16.95 9.67 -21.62
C GLN A 169 17.12 8.86 -20.33
N ILE A 170 16.05 8.24 -19.83
CA ILE A 170 16.10 7.29 -18.70
C ILE A 170 16.89 6.03 -19.08
N ILE A 171 16.71 5.52 -20.31
CA ILE A 171 17.37 4.33 -20.83
C ILE A 171 18.82 4.63 -21.22
N GLU A 172 19.11 5.76 -21.84
CA GLU A 172 20.45 6.19 -22.28
C GLU A 172 21.43 6.35 -21.10
N GLY A 173 20.92 6.61 -19.89
CA GLY A 173 21.69 6.54 -18.65
C GLY A 173 22.42 5.21 -18.42
N LYS A 174 21.93 4.10 -19.00
CA LYS A 174 22.56 2.77 -18.94
C LYS A 174 23.82 2.64 -19.80
N TRP A 175 23.88 3.35 -20.92
CA TRP A 175 25.02 3.29 -21.84
C TRP A 175 26.16 4.20 -21.38
N ASN A 176 25.83 5.36 -20.82
CA ASN A 176 26.80 6.31 -20.27
C ASN A 176 27.51 5.85 -18.98
N LYS A 177 26.99 4.85 -18.26
CA LYS A 177 27.73 4.21 -17.15
C LYS A 177 28.68 3.08 -17.59
N LYS A 178 28.45 2.50 -18.78
CA LYS A 178 29.38 1.55 -19.42
C LYS A 178 30.44 2.25 -20.29
N LEU A 179 30.19 3.49 -20.70
CA LEU A 179 31.12 4.34 -21.43
C LEU A 179 31.61 5.49 -20.55
N VAL A 180 32.78 5.27 -19.94
CA VAL A 180 33.83 6.27 -19.67
C VAL A 180 33.37 7.64 -19.15
N GLY A 181 33.57 7.83 -17.84
CA GLY A 181 33.91 9.09 -17.15
C GLY A 181 33.52 10.42 -17.80
N ILE A 182 32.42 11.01 -17.33
CA ILE A 182 32.28 12.46 -17.19
C ILE A 182 31.66 12.72 -15.81
N LYS A 183 32.52 13.15 -14.87
CA LYS A 183 32.14 13.67 -13.55
C LYS A 183 31.59 15.08 -13.73
N THR A 184 30.30 15.26 -13.49
CA THR A 184 29.79 16.49 -12.87
C THR A 184 29.10 16.07 -11.60
N ALA A 185 29.82 16.22 -10.48
CA ALA A 185 29.35 15.79 -9.18
C ALA A 185 28.02 16.48 -8.84
N GLN A 186 26.98 15.68 -8.64
CA GLN A 186 25.63 16.18 -8.35
C GLN A 186 25.41 16.49 -6.85
N PRO A 187 24.43 17.36 -6.51
CA PRO A 187 24.16 17.77 -5.12
C PRO A 187 23.80 16.64 -4.14
N SER A 188 23.48 15.44 -4.63
CA SER A 188 23.19 14.23 -3.83
C SER A 188 24.21 13.10 -3.99
N GLU A 189 25.38 13.36 -4.60
CA GLU A 189 26.45 12.36 -4.64
C GLU A 189 27.05 12.15 -3.23
N ARG A 190 27.40 10.88 -2.94
CA ARG A 190 27.75 10.37 -1.60
C ARG A 190 28.81 11.17 -0.85
N ASP A 191 29.66 11.90 -1.56
CA ASP A 191 30.80 12.61 -0.97
C ASP A 191 30.41 13.89 -0.21
N ASN A 192 29.17 14.40 -0.38
CA ASN A 192 28.67 15.62 0.29
C ASN A 192 27.47 15.39 1.23
N LEU A 193 27.08 14.14 1.46
CA LEU A 193 25.93 13.80 2.31
C LEU A 193 26.42 13.26 3.66
N SER A 194 26.04 13.94 4.74
CA SER A 194 26.38 13.54 6.10
C SER A 194 25.22 12.79 6.71
N SER A 195 25.47 11.53 7.09
CA SER A 195 24.46 10.70 7.76
C SER A 195 24.37 11.09 9.24
N PHE A 196 23.16 11.29 9.75
CA PHE A 196 22.92 11.72 11.13
C PHE A 196 21.97 10.78 11.90
N ILE A 197 21.15 9.99 11.21
CA ILE A 197 20.24 9.01 11.83
C ILE A 197 20.25 7.69 11.08
N GLY A 198 20.22 6.59 11.81
CA GLY A 198 19.93 5.25 11.31
C GLY A 198 18.74 4.65 12.06
N ILE A 199 17.82 4.02 11.32
CA ILE A 199 16.63 3.37 11.90
C ILE A 199 16.59 1.93 11.42
N ARG A 200 16.32 1.01 12.35
CA ARG A 200 16.07 -0.40 12.07
C ARG A 200 14.66 -0.75 12.53
N ALA A 201 13.86 -1.38 11.68
CA ALA A 201 12.51 -1.81 12.05
C ALA A 201 12.24 -3.22 11.52
N GLN A 202 11.43 -3.97 12.25
CA GLN A 202 10.86 -5.22 11.75
C GLN A 202 9.78 -4.91 10.73
N TYR A 203 9.54 -5.81 9.79
CA TYR A 203 8.42 -5.65 8.87
C TYR A 203 7.77 -6.98 8.50
N LYS A 204 6.48 -6.90 8.18
CA LYS A 204 5.70 -8.00 7.61
C LYS A 204 4.94 -7.53 6.38
N VAL A 205 4.65 -8.46 5.48
CA VAL A 205 3.74 -8.21 4.36
C VAL A 205 2.33 -8.50 4.84
N HIS A 206 1.46 -7.52 4.66
CA HIS A 206 0.06 -7.57 5.01
C HIS A 206 -0.77 -7.71 3.73
N TRP A 207 -1.72 -8.64 3.74
CA TRP A 207 -2.64 -8.88 2.63
C TRP A 207 -4.02 -8.37 3.02
N ASP A 208 -4.38 -7.19 2.50
CA ASP A 208 -5.70 -6.60 2.72
C ASP A 208 -6.47 -6.58 1.41
N GLU A 209 -7.39 -7.53 1.25
CA GLU A 209 -8.18 -7.81 0.04
C GLU A 209 -7.31 -7.98 -1.22
N ILE A 210 -6.93 -6.85 -1.82
CA ILE A 210 -6.22 -6.67 -3.10
C ILE A 210 -4.86 -5.96 -2.90
N LYS A 211 -4.70 -5.24 -1.78
CA LYS A 211 -3.51 -4.42 -1.50
C LYS A 211 -2.48 -5.24 -0.74
N LYS A 212 -1.27 -5.27 -1.29
CA LYS A 212 -0.08 -5.82 -0.64
C LYS A 212 0.69 -4.67 -0.03
N GLU A 213 0.78 -4.64 1.28
CA GLU A 213 1.43 -3.55 2.00
C GLU A 213 2.51 -4.09 2.92
N ILE A 214 3.65 -3.42 2.97
CA ILE A 214 4.67 -3.68 3.99
C ILE A 214 4.29 -2.87 5.22
N LYS A 215 4.03 -3.53 6.35
CA LYS A 215 3.82 -2.88 7.63
C LYS A 215 5.06 -3.05 8.51
N ALA A 216 5.57 -1.93 9.02
CA ALA A 216 6.73 -1.89 9.89
C ALA A 216 6.30 -1.87 11.38
N SER A 217 7.07 -2.51 12.25
CA SER A 217 6.92 -2.47 13.70
C SER A 217 8.27 -2.36 14.42
N ASP A 218 8.21 -2.01 15.71
CA ASP A 218 9.31 -2.06 16.66
C ASP A 218 10.59 -1.32 16.20
N PRO A 219 10.50 -0.01 15.94
CA PRO A 219 11.64 0.77 15.47
C PRO A 219 12.71 0.91 16.54
N GLN A 220 13.97 0.77 16.12
CA GLN A 220 15.17 1.07 16.88
C GLN A 220 15.87 2.26 16.24
N TYR A 221 16.04 3.34 17.00
CA TYR A 221 16.68 4.57 16.57
C TYR A 221 18.15 4.56 16.96
N ARG A 222 19.02 4.97 16.03
CA ARG A 222 20.45 5.15 16.27
C ARG A 222 20.86 6.51 15.75
N GLU A 223 21.27 7.38 16.65
CA GLU A 223 21.90 8.66 16.26
C GLU A 223 23.33 8.41 15.78
N ILE A 224 23.73 9.17 14.77
CA ILE A 224 25.07 9.15 14.20
C ILE A 224 25.67 10.52 14.50
N SER A 225 26.75 10.53 15.28
CA SER A 225 27.39 11.77 15.68
C SER A 225 27.93 12.54 14.47
N LEU A 226 27.59 13.83 14.41
CA LEU A 226 28.18 14.75 13.46
C LEU A 226 29.54 15.23 14.00
N SER A 227 30.57 15.19 13.16
CA SER A 227 31.91 15.68 13.47
C SER A 227 32.02 17.20 13.24
N VAL A 228 31.22 17.99 13.96
CA VAL A 228 31.19 19.46 13.91
C VAL A 228 31.16 20.09 15.29
N SER A 229 31.30 21.42 15.37
CA SER A 229 31.25 22.14 16.64
C SER A 229 29.87 22.02 17.30
N GLU A 230 29.80 22.15 18.64
CA GLU A 230 28.53 22.07 19.38
C GLU A 230 27.51 23.15 18.95
N GLY A 231 27.98 24.33 18.54
CA GLY A 231 27.12 25.37 17.97
C GLY A 231 26.51 24.95 16.64
N ASP A 232 27.31 24.38 15.75
CA ASP A 232 26.84 23.85 14.46
C ASP A 232 25.87 22.67 14.65
N LYS A 233 26.10 21.83 15.66
CA LYS A 233 25.16 20.74 16.01
C LYS A 233 23.80 21.28 16.44
N TYR A 234 23.77 22.36 17.23
CA TYR A 234 22.51 23.01 17.62
C TYR A 234 21.78 23.63 16.42
N GLU A 235 22.49 24.32 15.52
CA GLU A 235 21.88 24.84 14.29
C GLU A 235 21.35 23.71 13.39
N HIS A 236 22.08 22.60 13.31
CA HIS A 236 21.61 21.42 12.58
C HIS A 236 20.31 20.86 13.17
N LEU A 237 20.12 20.85 14.51
CA LEU A 237 18.88 20.37 15.14
C LEU A 237 17.63 21.09 14.64
N LYS A 238 17.70 22.40 14.36
CA LYS A 238 16.57 23.18 13.81
C LYS A 238 16.07 22.65 12.46
N TRP A 239 16.90 21.89 11.76
CA TRP A 239 16.63 21.33 10.44
C TRP A 239 16.72 19.81 10.41
N THR A 240 16.88 19.14 11.56
CA THR A 240 17.00 17.69 11.62
C THR A 240 15.64 17.02 11.57
N ILE A 241 15.50 15.97 10.76
CA ILE A 241 14.33 15.08 10.83
C ILE A 241 14.53 14.11 11.98
N THR A 242 13.67 14.14 13.00
CA THR A 242 13.77 13.26 14.17
C THR A 242 13.51 11.79 13.81
N GLY A 243 14.02 10.87 14.64
CA GLY A 243 13.84 9.43 14.45
C GLY A 243 12.37 9.00 14.29
N PRO A 244 11.46 9.38 15.21
CA PRO A 244 10.04 9.05 15.11
C PRO A 244 9.36 9.60 13.85
N SER A 245 9.67 10.85 13.48
CA SER A 245 9.12 11.45 12.25
C SER A 245 9.64 10.75 10.99
N ALA A 246 10.92 10.40 10.96
CA ALA A 246 11.50 9.63 9.87
C ALA A 246 10.90 8.22 9.74
N TYR A 247 10.63 7.55 10.87
CA TYR A 247 9.94 6.27 10.88
C TYR A 247 8.51 6.38 10.35
N TYR A 248 7.78 7.43 10.75
CA TYR A 248 6.45 7.73 10.24
C TYR A 248 6.46 7.99 8.72
N VAL A 249 7.44 8.75 8.22
CA VAL A 249 7.64 8.97 6.77
C VAL A 249 7.91 7.64 6.06
N ALA A 250 8.78 6.79 6.59
CA ALA A 250 9.07 5.48 6.01
C ALA A 250 7.82 4.59 5.92
N GLN A 251 6.99 4.53 6.98
CA GLN A 251 5.72 3.79 6.97
C GLN A 251 4.76 4.31 5.88
N ASN A 252 4.57 5.62 5.79
CA ASN A 252 3.71 6.22 4.77
C ASN A 252 4.29 6.07 3.35
N THR A 253 5.62 5.96 3.20
CA THR A 253 6.25 5.67 1.89
C THR A 253 5.92 4.26 1.42
N LEU A 254 5.95 3.27 2.33
CA LEU A 254 5.57 1.88 2.00
C LEU A 254 4.12 1.83 1.50
N GLN A 255 3.22 2.55 2.19
CA GLN A 255 1.82 2.69 1.79
C GLN A 255 1.66 3.39 0.43
N LEU A 256 2.38 4.49 0.21
CA LEU A 256 2.39 5.21 -1.07
C LEU A 256 2.85 4.28 -2.20
N GLY A 257 3.95 3.55 -2.01
CA GLY A 257 4.44 2.57 -2.97
C GLY A 257 3.38 1.54 -3.35
N ALA A 258 2.71 0.94 -2.36
CA ALA A 258 1.63 -0.02 -2.58
C ALA A 258 0.46 0.58 -3.38
N ASN A 259 0.07 1.81 -3.06
CA ASN A 259 -0.98 2.53 -3.79
C ASN A 259 -0.58 2.84 -5.24
N LEU A 260 0.66 3.27 -5.48
CA LEU A 260 1.18 3.54 -6.82
C LEU A 260 1.28 2.27 -7.67
N LEU A 261 1.74 1.16 -7.09
CA LEU A 261 1.79 -0.13 -7.79
C LEU A 261 0.38 -0.64 -8.10
N LYS A 262 -0.60 -0.40 -7.23
CA LYS A 262 -2.02 -0.70 -7.52
C LYS A 262 -2.52 0.07 -8.74
N ILE A 263 -2.21 1.36 -8.83
CA ILE A 263 -2.55 2.19 -9.99
C ILE A 263 -1.88 1.66 -11.25
N ALA A 264 -0.57 1.37 -11.19
CA ALA A 264 0.17 0.80 -12.31
C ALA A 264 -0.38 -0.55 -12.77
N ASN A 265 -0.83 -1.38 -11.82
CA ASN A 265 -1.49 -2.65 -12.09
C ASN A 265 -2.79 -2.48 -12.87
N THR A 266 -3.66 -1.57 -12.44
CA THR A 266 -4.88 -1.23 -13.20
C THR A 266 -4.52 -0.68 -14.59
N GLY A 267 -3.46 0.14 -14.67
CA GLY A 267 -2.87 0.65 -15.91
C GLY A 267 -2.45 -0.41 -16.93
N SER A 268 -2.12 -1.62 -16.46
CA SER A 268 -1.61 -2.71 -17.30
C SER A 268 -2.69 -3.60 -17.92
N ILE A 269 -3.96 -3.44 -17.53
CA ILE A 269 -5.06 -4.30 -17.98
C ILE A 269 -5.50 -3.90 -19.39
N ASN A 270 -5.76 -4.89 -20.24
CA ASN A 270 -6.50 -4.70 -21.48
C ASN A 270 -8.01 -4.78 -21.19
N GLU A 271 -8.72 -3.65 -21.23
CA GLU A 271 -10.15 -3.58 -20.88
C GLU A 271 -11.00 -4.54 -21.73
N ILE A 272 -10.69 -4.65 -23.03
CA ILE A 272 -11.39 -5.53 -23.95
C ILE A 272 -11.21 -7.00 -23.54
N GLN A 273 -9.98 -7.39 -23.21
CA GLN A 273 -9.71 -8.74 -22.74
C GLN A 273 -10.42 -9.03 -21.41
N GLN A 274 -10.43 -8.06 -20.49
CA GLN A 274 -11.14 -8.17 -19.22
C GLN A 274 -12.66 -8.34 -19.42
N GLU A 275 -13.27 -7.55 -20.31
CA GLU A 275 -14.69 -7.65 -20.65
C GLU A 275 -15.00 -9.03 -21.27
N ILE A 276 -14.17 -9.53 -22.20
CA ILE A 276 -14.35 -10.87 -22.78
C ILE A 276 -14.24 -11.97 -21.72
N SER A 277 -13.23 -11.92 -20.84
CA SER A 277 -13.11 -12.86 -19.72
C SER A 277 -14.35 -12.85 -18.83
N ASN A 278 -14.92 -11.67 -18.54
CA ASN A 278 -16.15 -11.56 -17.76
C ASN A 278 -17.34 -12.20 -18.47
N ILE A 279 -17.47 -12.03 -19.80
CA ILE A 279 -18.54 -12.65 -20.61
C ILE A 279 -18.40 -14.18 -20.56
N PHE A 280 -17.20 -14.72 -20.75
CA PHE A 280 -16.95 -16.17 -20.73
C PHE A 280 -17.22 -16.79 -19.36
N ILE A 281 -16.81 -16.12 -18.28
CA ILE A 281 -17.09 -16.60 -16.91
C ILE A 281 -18.61 -16.58 -16.63
N LYS A 282 -19.33 -15.55 -17.08
CA LYS A 282 -20.79 -15.48 -16.92
C LYS A 282 -21.49 -16.59 -17.70
N GLU A 283 -21.05 -16.89 -18.92
CA GLU A 283 -21.59 -17.98 -19.72
C GLU A 283 -21.30 -19.35 -19.07
N LEU A 284 -20.11 -19.51 -18.49
CA LEU A 284 -19.75 -20.70 -17.72
C LEU A 284 -20.64 -20.86 -16.48
N GLN A 285 -20.94 -19.77 -15.77
CA GLN A 285 -21.88 -19.79 -14.64
C GLN A 285 -23.29 -20.21 -15.08
N ILE A 286 -23.78 -19.72 -16.23
CA ILE A 286 -25.07 -20.13 -16.78
C ILE A 286 -25.05 -21.64 -17.11
N HIS A 287 -23.97 -22.11 -17.75
CA HIS A 287 -23.80 -23.54 -18.04
C HIS A 287 -23.91 -24.40 -16.76
N LEU A 288 -23.21 -24.01 -15.69
CA LEU A 288 -23.25 -24.73 -14.41
C LEU A 288 -24.61 -24.62 -13.71
N LYS A 289 -25.31 -23.47 -13.80
CA LYS A 289 -26.67 -23.29 -13.27
C LYS A 289 -27.64 -24.27 -13.95
N ASN A 290 -27.50 -24.49 -15.26
CA ASN A 290 -28.34 -25.41 -16.02
C ASN A 290 -28.11 -26.88 -15.64
N ILE A 291 -26.95 -27.25 -15.09
CA ILE A 291 -26.73 -28.59 -14.54
C ILE A 291 -27.62 -28.82 -13.31
N GLY A 292 -27.79 -27.80 -12.46
CA GLY A 292 -28.71 -27.82 -11.32
C GLY A 292 -28.40 -28.85 -10.24
N LYS A 293 -27.17 -29.39 -10.18
CA LYS A 293 -26.76 -30.44 -9.24
C LYS A 293 -25.83 -29.92 -8.15
N ILE A 294 -25.97 -30.53 -6.97
CA ILE A 294 -25.00 -30.43 -5.88
C ILE A 294 -23.85 -31.39 -6.18
N LEU A 295 -22.64 -30.87 -6.35
CA LEU A 295 -21.47 -31.65 -6.77
C LEU A 295 -20.25 -31.36 -5.88
N PRO A 296 -19.40 -32.37 -5.61
CA PRO A 296 -18.07 -32.13 -5.07
C PRO A 296 -17.16 -31.52 -6.16
N ILE A 297 -16.07 -30.86 -5.76
CA ILE A 297 -15.17 -30.15 -6.69
C ILE A 297 -14.57 -31.10 -7.74
N GLU A 298 -14.24 -32.33 -7.34
CA GLU A 298 -13.70 -33.38 -8.22
C GLU A 298 -14.63 -33.67 -9.40
N SER A 299 -15.94 -33.69 -9.16
CA SER A 299 -16.96 -33.89 -10.19
C SER A 299 -17.29 -32.64 -10.99
N LEU A 300 -16.89 -31.45 -10.51
CA LEU A 300 -17.11 -30.17 -11.19
C LEU A 300 -16.05 -29.91 -12.29
N ILE A 301 -14.82 -30.38 -12.10
CA ILE A 301 -13.71 -30.23 -13.07
C ILE A 301 -14.10 -30.63 -14.51
N PRO A 302 -14.66 -31.82 -14.77
CA PRO A 302 -15.05 -32.19 -16.13
C PRO A 302 -16.19 -31.34 -16.69
N GLU A 303 -17.13 -30.89 -15.85
CA GLU A 303 -18.23 -30.01 -16.28
C GLU A 303 -17.74 -28.61 -16.67
N ILE A 304 -16.71 -28.09 -15.98
CA ILE A 304 -16.06 -26.84 -16.35
C ILE A 304 -15.38 -26.95 -17.71
N LEU A 305 -14.64 -28.05 -17.95
CA LEU A 305 -13.97 -28.29 -19.23
C LEU A 305 -14.98 -28.35 -20.38
N ASN A 306 -16.07 -29.11 -20.20
CA ASN A 306 -17.18 -29.17 -21.14
C ASN A 306 -17.81 -27.78 -21.38
N GLY A 307 -18.00 -26.98 -20.33
CA GLY A 307 -18.48 -25.60 -20.43
C GLY A 307 -17.55 -24.70 -21.24
N ILE A 308 -16.23 -24.80 -21.01
CA ILE A 308 -15.21 -24.05 -21.77
C ILE A 308 -15.22 -24.45 -23.25
N GLU A 309 -15.31 -25.75 -23.56
CA GLU A 309 -15.43 -26.25 -24.94
C GLU A 309 -16.67 -25.69 -25.64
N LYS A 310 -17.83 -25.70 -24.98
CA LYS A 310 -19.07 -25.11 -25.52
C LYS A 310 -18.94 -23.61 -25.77
N ILE A 311 -18.30 -22.86 -24.87
CA ILE A 311 -18.07 -21.42 -25.06
C ILE A 311 -17.18 -21.19 -26.30
N LYS A 312 -16.14 -22.01 -26.47
CA LYS A 312 -15.25 -21.96 -27.63
C LYS A 312 -15.99 -22.25 -28.93
N GLU A 313 -16.82 -23.28 -28.97
CA GLU A 313 -17.67 -23.60 -30.14
C GLU A 313 -18.62 -22.44 -30.48
N LYS A 314 -19.30 -21.85 -29.48
CA LYS A 314 -20.17 -20.68 -29.67
C LYS A 314 -19.39 -19.49 -30.25
N PHE A 315 -18.18 -19.25 -29.75
CA PHE A 315 -17.32 -18.18 -30.25
C PHE A 315 -16.84 -18.42 -31.69
N ASP A 316 -16.48 -19.66 -32.04
CA ASP A 316 -16.03 -20.02 -33.38
C ASP A 316 -17.17 -19.85 -34.42
N ILE A 317 -18.41 -20.18 -34.05
CA ILE A 317 -19.61 -19.93 -34.88
C ILE A 317 -19.81 -18.43 -35.12
N TYR A 318 -19.67 -17.61 -34.08
CA TYR A 318 -19.75 -16.16 -34.18
C TYR A 318 -18.66 -15.61 -35.12
N GLU A 319 -17.41 -16.04 -34.92
CA GLU A 319 -16.26 -15.61 -35.72
C GLU A 319 -16.45 -15.93 -37.21
N LEU A 320 -16.94 -17.14 -37.52
CA LEU A 320 -17.16 -17.59 -38.90
C LEU A 320 -18.17 -16.70 -39.63
N LYS A 321 -19.31 -16.41 -38.99
CA LYS A 321 -20.37 -15.55 -39.57
C LYS A 321 -19.86 -14.14 -39.83
N ILE A 322 -19.18 -13.54 -38.85
CA ILE A 322 -18.60 -12.20 -38.95
C ILE A 322 -17.53 -12.13 -40.06
N ARG A 323 -16.68 -13.16 -40.19
CA ARG A 323 -15.66 -13.21 -41.26
C ARG A 323 -16.28 -13.36 -42.65
N ASN A 324 -17.38 -14.10 -42.77
CA ASN A 324 -18.10 -14.21 -44.05
C ASN A 324 -18.73 -12.87 -44.44
N TYR A 325 -19.29 -12.14 -43.49
CA TYR A 325 -19.75 -10.76 -43.71
C TYR A 325 -18.61 -9.85 -44.17
N CYS A 326 -17.43 -9.90 -43.54
CA CYS A 326 -16.31 -9.07 -43.96
C CYS A 326 -15.78 -9.39 -45.36
N LYS A 327 -16.06 -10.59 -45.88
CA LYS A 327 -15.76 -11.00 -47.26
C LYS A 327 -16.83 -10.56 -48.27
N SER A 328 -18.04 -10.16 -47.84
CA SER A 328 -19.12 -9.73 -48.75
C SER A 328 -18.78 -8.42 -49.47
N GLY A 329 -17.86 -7.61 -48.91
CA GLY A 329 -17.45 -6.33 -49.48
C GLY A 329 -18.49 -5.22 -49.34
N GLU A 330 -19.49 -5.41 -48.48
CA GLU A 330 -20.52 -4.43 -48.18
C GLU A 330 -19.93 -3.09 -47.72
N LYS A 331 -20.68 -2.02 -47.99
CA LYS A 331 -20.23 -0.65 -47.84
C LYS A 331 -21.36 0.23 -47.32
N GLY A 332 -21.01 1.11 -46.39
CA GLY A 332 -21.96 2.01 -45.76
C GLY A 332 -21.27 3.01 -44.84
N ASP A 333 -22.08 3.83 -44.18
CA ASP A 333 -21.59 4.53 -42.99
C ASP A 333 -21.34 3.52 -41.85
N ILE A 334 -20.61 3.96 -40.83
CA ILE A 334 -20.25 3.09 -39.71
C ILE A 334 -21.48 2.54 -38.97
N ASN A 335 -22.57 3.29 -38.93
CA ASN A 335 -23.81 2.88 -38.26
C ASN A 335 -24.50 1.76 -39.03
N LYS A 336 -24.55 1.84 -40.36
CA LYS A 336 -25.05 0.78 -41.22
C LYS A 336 -24.20 -0.48 -41.09
N ILE A 337 -22.87 -0.37 -41.06
CA ILE A 337 -21.99 -1.53 -40.84
C ILE A 337 -22.28 -2.20 -39.47
N LEU A 338 -22.52 -1.41 -38.43
CA LEU A 338 -22.88 -1.93 -37.11
C LEU A 338 -24.27 -2.59 -37.09
N GLU A 339 -25.23 -2.00 -37.80
CA GLU A 339 -26.57 -2.54 -37.97
C GLU A 339 -26.54 -3.86 -38.74
N ASP A 340 -25.80 -3.93 -39.84
CA ASP A 340 -25.60 -5.14 -40.62
C ASP A 340 -24.96 -6.25 -39.77
N VAL A 341 -23.92 -5.92 -38.98
CA VAL A 341 -23.28 -6.84 -38.03
C VAL A 341 -24.26 -7.34 -36.95
N SER A 342 -25.16 -6.48 -36.47
CA SER A 342 -26.22 -6.88 -35.53
C SER A 342 -27.19 -7.85 -36.20
N ASN A 343 -27.62 -7.53 -37.42
CA ASN A 343 -28.62 -8.25 -38.19
C ASN A 343 -28.18 -9.67 -38.58
N LEU A 344 -26.88 -9.96 -38.66
CA LEU A 344 -26.33 -11.31 -38.91
C LEU A 344 -26.83 -12.39 -37.92
N PHE A 345 -27.33 -11.96 -36.76
CA PHE A 345 -27.76 -12.84 -35.67
C PHE A 345 -29.22 -12.63 -35.25
N ASN A 346 -30.00 -11.80 -35.96
CA ASN A 346 -31.42 -11.57 -35.63
C ASN A 346 -32.31 -12.82 -35.83
N ASN A 347 -31.88 -13.80 -36.64
CA ASN A 347 -32.62 -15.03 -36.90
C ASN A 347 -32.19 -16.23 -36.02
N THR A 348 -31.33 -16.03 -35.00
CA THR A 348 -30.99 -17.11 -34.05
C THR A 348 -31.99 -17.15 -32.90
N GLU A 349 -33.13 -17.80 -33.11
CA GLU A 349 -34.26 -17.92 -32.17
C GLU A 349 -34.02 -18.76 -30.90
N ASN A 350 -32.80 -19.24 -30.57
CA ASN A 350 -32.62 -20.07 -29.36
C ASN A 350 -31.27 -19.88 -28.66
N GLU A 351 -31.31 -19.82 -27.31
CA GLU A 351 -30.26 -19.96 -26.27
C GLU A 351 -28.93 -19.18 -26.39
N LEU A 352 -28.58 -18.68 -27.56
CA LEU A 352 -27.32 -17.97 -27.85
C LEU A 352 -27.43 -16.46 -27.70
N GLY A 353 -28.65 -15.91 -27.59
CA GLY A 353 -28.94 -14.48 -27.69
C GLY A 353 -28.11 -13.61 -26.76
N ALA A 354 -28.16 -13.86 -25.45
CA ALA A 354 -27.47 -13.00 -24.47
C ALA A 354 -25.93 -13.03 -24.60
N TYR A 355 -25.35 -14.21 -24.86
CA TYR A 355 -23.91 -14.37 -25.08
C TYR A 355 -23.46 -13.65 -26.35
N ILE A 356 -24.14 -13.90 -27.47
CA ILE A 356 -23.82 -13.30 -28.76
C ILE A 356 -24.02 -11.78 -28.69
N SER A 357 -25.11 -11.28 -28.10
CA SER A 357 -25.35 -9.85 -27.93
C SER A 357 -24.24 -9.17 -27.14
N ALA A 358 -23.76 -9.77 -26.05
CA ALA A 358 -22.65 -9.22 -25.28
C ALA A 358 -21.35 -9.14 -26.10
N ILE A 359 -21.06 -10.15 -26.92
CA ILE A 359 -19.90 -10.13 -27.83
C ILE A 359 -20.10 -9.10 -28.95
N GLN A 360 -21.31 -8.93 -29.47
CA GLN A 360 -21.64 -7.92 -30.49
C GLN A 360 -21.48 -6.50 -29.96
N GLU A 361 -21.97 -6.20 -28.76
CA GLU A 361 -21.79 -4.89 -28.11
C GLU A 361 -20.30 -4.54 -27.97
N LEU A 362 -19.50 -5.52 -27.57
CA LEU A 362 -18.06 -5.36 -27.41
C LEU A 362 -17.35 -5.19 -28.76
N GLN A 363 -17.74 -5.94 -29.79
CA GLN A 363 -17.26 -5.75 -31.16
C GLN A 363 -17.63 -4.36 -31.69
N ALA A 364 -18.86 -3.90 -31.46
CA ALA A 364 -19.32 -2.57 -31.86
C ALA A 364 -18.49 -1.46 -31.21
N LYS A 365 -18.19 -1.60 -29.91
CA LYS A 365 -17.30 -0.70 -29.17
C LYS A 365 -15.89 -0.66 -29.77
N ILE A 366 -15.32 -1.79 -30.18
CA ILE A 366 -14.00 -1.85 -30.84
C ILE A 366 -14.05 -1.13 -32.20
N ILE A 367 -15.10 -1.36 -32.99
CA ILE A 367 -15.30 -0.74 -34.31
C ILE A 367 -15.43 0.78 -34.16
N LEU A 368 -16.31 1.27 -33.30
CA LEU A 368 -16.52 2.72 -33.08
C LEU A 368 -15.26 3.46 -32.65
N ASN A 369 -14.41 2.79 -31.87
CA ASN A 369 -13.14 3.32 -31.38
C ASN A 369 -11.98 3.17 -32.38
N SER A 370 -12.21 2.54 -33.53
CA SER A 370 -11.20 2.35 -34.57
C SER A 370 -11.09 3.58 -35.48
N ASN A 371 -9.87 3.82 -35.95
CA ASN A 371 -9.55 4.97 -36.81
C ASN A 371 -9.80 4.61 -38.28
N PHE A 372 -11.05 4.71 -38.73
CA PHE A 372 -11.39 4.64 -40.15
C PHE A 372 -11.09 5.97 -40.84
N LYS A 373 -10.53 5.92 -42.07
CA LYS A 373 -10.20 7.11 -42.86
C LYS A 373 -11.43 7.91 -43.28
N ASP A 374 -12.55 7.24 -43.55
CA ASP A 374 -13.83 7.84 -43.90
C ASP A 374 -14.97 7.05 -43.21
N ARG A 375 -15.54 7.62 -42.14
CA ARG A 375 -16.59 6.97 -41.34
C ARG A 375 -17.94 6.87 -42.06
N ASN A 376 -18.14 7.64 -43.13
CA ASN A 376 -19.37 7.61 -43.92
C ASN A 376 -19.31 6.54 -45.02
N ASN A 377 -18.17 5.88 -45.19
CA ASN A 377 -17.85 5.09 -46.36
C ASN A 377 -16.96 3.89 -46.03
N VAL A 378 -17.26 3.22 -44.92
CA VAL A 378 -16.52 2.07 -44.39
C VAL A 378 -16.88 0.84 -45.20
N ARG A 379 -15.88 0.06 -45.61
CA ARG A 379 -16.10 -1.27 -46.19
C ARG A 379 -16.07 -2.32 -45.09
N ALA A 380 -16.90 -3.36 -45.18
CA ALA A 380 -16.89 -4.48 -44.24
C ALA A 380 -15.49 -5.11 -44.10
N ALA A 381 -14.71 -5.16 -45.19
CA ALA A 381 -13.33 -5.65 -45.16
C ALA A 381 -12.36 -4.82 -44.30
N GLU A 382 -12.64 -3.52 -44.08
CA GLU A 382 -11.83 -2.63 -43.24
C GLU A 382 -12.04 -2.93 -41.74
N VAL A 383 -13.11 -3.63 -41.39
CA VAL A 383 -13.41 -4.07 -40.02
C VAL A 383 -12.61 -5.31 -39.61
N ASN A 384 -11.98 -6.03 -40.56
CA ASN A 384 -11.23 -7.26 -40.28
C ASN A 384 -10.19 -7.11 -39.17
N SER A 385 -9.46 -5.98 -39.11
CA SER A 385 -8.47 -5.76 -38.04
C SER A 385 -9.10 -5.70 -36.64
N CYS A 386 -10.34 -5.19 -36.54
CA CYS A 386 -11.10 -5.15 -35.28
C CYS A 386 -11.48 -6.57 -34.85
N ILE A 387 -11.88 -7.40 -35.81
CA ILE A 387 -12.32 -8.78 -35.59
C ILE A 387 -11.13 -9.67 -35.23
N ASP A 388 -10.00 -9.53 -35.92
CA ASP A 388 -8.79 -10.27 -35.60
C ASP A 388 -8.25 -9.89 -34.22
N TYR A 389 -8.39 -8.62 -33.82
CA TYR A 389 -8.09 -8.18 -32.45
C TYR A 389 -9.04 -8.80 -31.41
N LEU A 390 -10.36 -8.82 -31.68
CA LEU A 390 -11.33 -9.48 -30.81
C LEU A 390 -11.00 -10.97 -30.67
N LYS A 391 -10.78 -11.66 -31.78
CA LYS A 391 -10.42 -13.08 -31.84
C LYS A 391 -9.17 -13.37 -31.02
N HIS A 392 -8.11 -12.59 -31.20
CA HIS A 392 -6.89 -12.77 -30.44
C HIS A 392 -7.15 -12.58 -28.93
N SER A 393 -7.86 -11.51 -28.56
CA SER A 393 -8.20 -11.22 -27.16
C SER A 393 -9.05 -12.34 -26.53
N ALA A 394 -10.01 -12.89 -27.28
CA ALA A 394 -10.85 -14.01 -26.86
C ALA A 394 -10.05 -15.31 -26.67
N LYS A 395 -9.14 -15.64 -27.59
CA LYS A 395 -8.25 -16.80 -27.42
C LYS A 395 -7.39 -16.70 -26.18
N VAL A 396 -6.83 -15.51 -25.92
CA VAL A 396 -6.04 -15.26 -24.71
C VAL A 396 -6.92 -15.36 -23.46
N ALA A 397 -8.13 -14.79 -23.48
CA ALA A 397 -9.07 -14.86 -22.37
C ALA A 397 -9.48 -16.31 -22.03
N LEU A 398 -9.83 -17.13 -23.03
CA LEU A 398 -10.15 -18.55 -22.85
C LEU A 398 -8.97 -19.31 -22.25
N LYS A 399 -7.77 -19.11 -22.82
CA LYS A 399 -6.55 -19.75 -22.31
C LYS A 399 -6.30 -19.40 -20.84
N ILE A 400 -6.49 -18.14 -20.44
CA ILE A 400 -6.35 -17.72 -19.05
C ILE A 400 -7.35 -18.42 -18.14
N ILE A 401 -8.62 -18.55 -18.57
CA ILE A 401 -9.65 -19.26 -17.80
C ILE A 401 -9.30 -20.74 -17.65
N GLU A 402 -8.92 -21.39 -18.76
CA GLU A 402 -8.55 -22.80 -18.84
C GLU A 402 -7.30 -23.12 -17.99
N GLU A 403 -6.31 -22.24 -17.95
CA GLU A 403 -5.09 -22.44 -17.15
C GLU A 403 -5.32 -22.20 -15.64
N ASN A 404 -6.41 -21.54 -15.23
CA ASN A 404 -6.55 -21.05 -13.84
C ASN A 404 -7.75 -21.60 -13.06
N TYR A 405 -8.73 -22.27 -13.68
CA TYR A 405 -9.91 -22.75 -12.95
C TYR A 405 -9.56 -23.76 -11.83
N GLN A 406 -8.61 -24.68 -12.05
CA GLN A 406 -8.18 -25.61 -11.01
C GLN A 406 -7.44 -24.91 -9.87
N ARG A 407 -6.61 -23.90 -10.20
CA ARG A 407 -5.93 -23.07 -9.20
C ARG A 407 -6.94 -22.30 -8.35
N PHE A 408 -8.01 -21.82 -8.98
CA PHE A 408 -9.11 -21.18 -8.28
C PHE A 408 -9.88 -22.14 -7.37
N PHE A 409 -10.09 -23.39 -7.77
CA PHE A 409 -10.69 -24.40 -6.89
C PHE A 409 -9.80 -24.78 -5.71
N ALA A 410 -8.48 -24.89 -5.93
CA ALA A 410 -7.52 -25.04 -4.84
C ALA A 410 -7.60 -23.85 -3.85
N TYR A 411 -7.67 -22.63 -4.38
CA TYR A 411 -7.87 -21.40 -3.60
C TYR A 411 -9.15 -21.45 -2.74
N ILE A 412 -10.31 -21.74 -3.34
CA ILE A 412 -11.58 -21.85 -2.60
C ILE A 412 -11.51 -22.93 -1.54
N TYR A 413 -10.95 -24.10 -1.87
CA TYR A 413 -10.90 -25.23 -0.97
C TYR A 413 -10.09 -24.93 0.30
N LEU A 414 -8.91 -24.32 0.16
CA LEU A 414 -8.09 -23.88 1.29
C LEU A 414 -8.82 -22.87 2.18
N PHE A 415 -9.52 -21.91 1.58
CA PHE A 415 -10.27 -20.91 2.34
C PHE A 415 -11.51 -21.48 3.04
N LYS A 416 -12.19 -22.47 2.44
CA LYS A 416 -13.29 -23.20 3.10
C LYS A 416 -12.79 -24.04 4.28
N ILE A 417 -11.62 -24.69 4.15
CA ILE A 417 -10.98 -25.38 5.27
C ILE A 417 -10.62 -24.39 6.38
N TYR A 418 -10.03 -23.26 6.01
CA TYR A 418 -9.69 -22.18 6.94
C TYR A 418 -10.92 -21.72 7.72
N ASP A 419 -12.02 -21.41 7.03
CA ASP A 419 -13.27 -20.95 7.66
C ASP A 419 -13.81 -21.96 8.66
N ARG A 420 -13.84 -23.24 8.28
CA ARG A 420 -14.27 -24.33 9.16
C ARG A 420 -13.35 -24.48 10.36
N PHE A 421 -12.04 -24.43 10.16
CA PHE A 421 -11.05 -24.51 11.23
C PHE A 421 -11.17 -23.37 12.24
N ILE A 422 -11.28 -22.13 11.75
CA ILE A 422 -11.43 -20.95 12.60
C ILE A 422 -12.78 -20.96 13.32
N SER A 423 -13.87 -21.35 12.64
CA SER A 423 -15.19 -21.49 13.28
C SER A 423 -15.17 -22.51 14.41
N ASN A 424 -14.59 -23.69 14.19
CA ASN A 424 -14.44 -24.71 15.23
C ASN A 424 -13.57 -24.20 16.41
N LEU A 425 -12.52 -23.42 16.12
CA LEU A 425 -11.70 -22.77 17.16
C LEU A 425 -12.51 -21.82 18.02
N PHE A 426 -13.31 -20.96 17.39
CA PHE A 426 -14.17 -20.04 18.10
C PHE A 426 -15.25 -20.76 18.90
N ASP A 427 -15.90 -21.78 18.34
CA ASP A 427 -16.92 -22.58 19.02
C ASP A 427 -16.36 -23.29 20.26
N GLU A 428 -15.16 -23.87 20.16
CA GLU A 428 -14.46 -24.47 21.30
C GLU A 428 -14.07 -23.44 22.36
N MET A 429 -13.82 -22.19 21.98
CA MET A 429 -13.51 -21.12 22.92
C MET A 429 -14.74 -20.49 23.54
N GLN A 430 -15.90 -20.55 22.89
CA GLN A 430 -17.17 -20.13 23.51
C GLN A 430 -17.60 -21.03 24.68
N LYS A 431 -17.12 -22.28 24.72
CA LYS A 431 -17.37 -23.23 25.81
C LYS A 431 -16.59 -22.91 27.10
N GLU A 432 -15.56 -22.07 27.02
CA GLU A 432 -14.75 -21.69 28.17
C GLU A 432 -15.45 -20.69 29.07
N GLU A 433 -15.04 -20.64 30.34
CA GLU A 433 -15.50 -19.65 31.30
C GLU A 433 -14.89 -18.26 31.03
N LYS A 434 -15.54 -17.22 31.55
CA LYS A 434 -14.91 -15.88 31.62
C LYS A 434 -13.82 -15.94 32.69
N PRO A 435 -12.64 -15.33 32.49
CA PRO A 435 -12.25 -14.42 31.39
C PRO A 435 -11.62 -15.08 30.15
N ALA A 436 -11.24 -16.36 30.22
CA ALA A 436 -10.52 -17.08 29.16
C ALA A 436 -11.25 -17.04 27.81
N ARG A 437 -12.58 -17.14 27.80
CA ARG A 437 -13.41 -17.02 26.58
C ARG A 437 -13.22 -15.70 25.82
N VAL A 438 -13.21 -14.57 26.53
CA VAL A 438 -13.18 -13.23 25.90
C VAL A 438 -11.78 -12.93 25.39
N LEU A 439 -10.75 -13.17 26.21
CA LEU A 439 -9.36 -13.00 25.81
C LEU A 439 -9.00 -13.97 24.68
N GLY A 440 -9.46 -15.22 24.78
CA GLY A 440 -9.31 -16.25 23.76
C GLY A 440 -9.90 -15.83 22.44
N SER A 441 -11.12 -15.26 22.44
CA SER A 441 -11.75 -14.75 21.22
C SER A 441 -10.95 -13.61 20.58
N ARG A 442 -10.44 -12.65 21.36
CA ARG A 442 -9.60 -11.55 20.84
C ARG A 442 -8.28 -12.05 20.26
N PHE A 443 -7.62 -12.96 20.97
CA PHE A 443 -6.35 -13.54 20.55
C PHE A 443 -6.54 -14.45 19.33
N LEU A 444 -7.60 -15.26 19.27
CA LEU A 444 -7.94 -16.06 18.10
C LEU A 444 -8.32 -15.21 16.89
N THR A 445 -8.87 -14.01 17.08
CA THR A 445 -9.09 -13.07 15.97
C THR A 445 -7.77 -12.64 15.35
N LYS A 446 -6.77 -12.28 16.18
CA LYS A 446 -5.40 -11.97 15.72
C LYS A 446 -4.75 -13.19 15.05
N PHE A 447 -4.96 -14.39 15.57
CA PHE A 447 -4.46 -15.64 14.98
C PHE A 447 -5.11 -15.98 13.63
N ALA A 448 -6.43 -15.86 13.52
CA ALA A 448 -7.18 -16.05 12.29
C ALA A 448 -6.63 -15.12 11.19
N TYR A 449 -6.43 -13.85 11.54
CA TYR A 449 -5.82 -12.86 10.66
C TYR A 449 -4.39 -13.26 10.23
N TYR A 450 -3.59 -13.79 11.15
CA TYR A 450 -2.24 -14.29 10.84
C TYR A 450 -2.27 -15.47 9.86
N VAL A 451 -3.09 -16.50 10.12
CA VAL A 451 -3.19 -17.69 9.26
C VAL A 451 -3.70 -17.33 7.86
N ALA A 452 -4.69 -16.44 7.77
CA ALA A 452 -5.20 -15.97 6.48
C ALA A 452 -4.12 -15.27 5.65
N ASN A 453 -3.24 -14.47 6.27
CA ASN A 453 -2.09 -13.88 5.58
C ASN A 453 -1.10 -14.92 5.06
N GLU A 454 -0.76 -15.92 5.87
CA GLU A 454 0.14 -17.00 5.45
C GLU A 454 -0.48 -17.83 4.31
N LEU A 455 -1.79 -18.06 4.33
CA LEU A 455 -2.51 -18.70 3.23
C LEU A 455 -2.47 -17.86 1.95
N ASN A 456 -2.74 -16.55 2.05
CA ASN A 456 -2.65 -15.65 0.90
C ASN A 456 -1.23 -15.58 0.33
N GLU A 457 -0.21 -15.50 1.19
CA GLU A 457 1.19 -15.55 0.75
C GLU A 457 1.48 -16.86 0.01
N TYR A 458 1.06 -17.99 0.60
CA TYR A 458 1.22 -19.30 -0.02
C TYR A 458 0.53 -19.37 -1.38
N ILE A 459 -0.74 -18.96 -1.48
CA ILE A 459 -1.51 -18.92 -2.73
C ILE A 459 -0.84 -18.04 -3.79
N MET A 460 -0.29 -16.90 -3.38
CA MET A 460 0.34 -15.96 -4.31
C MET A 460 1.72 -16.42 -4.76
N THR A 461 2.36 -17.30 -3.99
CA THR A 461 3.60 -17.99 -4.35
C THR A 461 3.38 -19.34 -5.02
N PHE A 462 2.12 -19.71 -5.30
CA PHE A 462 1.78 -20.97 -5.96
C PHE A 462 2.63 -21.18 -7.20
N GLU A 463 3.13 -22.41 -7.36
CA GLU A 463 3.61 -22.86 -8.64
C GLU A 463 2.40 -22.93 -9.60
N ASP A 464 2.52 -22.38 -10.82
CA ASP A 464 1.51 -22.51 -11.90
C ASP A 464 0.98 -23.96 -12.16
N THR A 465 1.53 -24.99 -11.50
CA THR A 465 1.14 -26.41 -11.55
C THR A 465 0.22 -26.85 -10.41
N MET A 466 -0.14 -25.96 -9.47
CA MET A 466 -1.00 -26.33 -8.34
C MET A 466 -2.44 -26.56 -8.82
N ASN A 467 -2.72 -27.83 -9.09
CA ASN A 467 -4.04 -28.32 -9.41
C ASN A 467 -4.83 -28.64 -8.14
N TYR A 468 -6.14 -28.70 -8.25
CA TYR A 468 -6.96 -29.13 -7.14
C TYR A 468 -6.66 -30.61 -6.82
N ASN A 469 -6.06 -30.85 -5.66
CA ASN A 469 -5.87 -32.17 -5.07
C ASN A 469 -6.20 -32.07 -3.58
N LYS A 470 -7.29 -32.73 -3.17
CA LYS A 470 -7.82 -32.66 -1.82
C LYS A 470 -6.78 -33.00 -0.75
N GLU A 471 -6.13 -34.17 -0.86
CA GLU A 471 -5.19 -34.67 0.16
C GLU A 471 -3.94 -33.78 0.29
N GLU A 472 -3.44 -33.30 -0.85
CA GLU A 472 -2.30 -32.39 -0.88
C GLU A 472 -2.65 -31.03 -0.24
N LEU A 473 -3.82 -30.47 -0.57
CA LEU A 473 -4.29 -29.19 -0.02
C LEU A 473 -4.53 -29.26 1.50
N GLU A 474 -5.09 -30.36 2.00
CA GLU A 474 -5.27 -30.60 3.43
C GLU A 474 -3.91 -30.66 4.17
N SER A 475 -2.93 -31.39 3.62
CA SER A 475 -1.58 -31.49 4.17
C SER A 475 -0.86 -30.14 4.19
N VAL A 476 -0.98 -29.39 3.09
CA VAL A 476 -0.45 -28.03 2.94
C VAL A 476 -1.06 -27.09 3.99
N PHE A 477 -2.39 -27.09 4.14
CA PHE A 477 -3.07 -26.27 5.13
C PHE A 477 -2.57 -26.57 6.54
N GLN A 478 -2.48 -27.85 6.92
CA GLN A 478 -1.95 -28.26 8.22
C GLN A 478 -0.51 -27.78 8.44
N LYS A 479 0.33 -27.86 7.42
CA LYS A 479 1.72 -27.39 7.48
C LYS A 479 1.80 -25.88 7.69
N ILE A 480 0.96 -25.11 6.98
CA ILE A 480 0.86 -23.64 7.13
C ILE A 480 0.45 -23.29 8.55
N VAL A 481 -0.62 -23.90 9.07
CA VAL A 481 -1.09 -23.63 10.44
C VAL A 481 -0.03 -24.04 11.47
N LYS A 482 0.56 -25.25 11.37
CA LYS A 482 1.60 -25.72 12.33
C LYS A 482 2.80 -24.77 12.39
N LYS A 483 3.32 -24.36 11.23
CA LYS A 483 4.42 -23.39 11.15
C LYS A 483 3.99 -22.03 11.72
N GLY A 484 2.78 -21.60 11.36
CA GLY A 484 2.21 -20.32 11.77
C GLY A 484 1.96 -20.21 13.27
N ILE A 485 1.58 -21.29 13.96
CA ILE A 485 1.33 -21.29 15.41
C ILE A 485 2.57 -20.81 16.18
N ASN A 486 3.74 -21.39 15.92
CA ASN A 486 4.96 -21.01 16.64
C ASN A 486 5.35 -19.56 16.33
N SER A 487 5.40 -19.20 15.05
CA SER A 487 5.75 -17.82 14.64
C SER A 487 4.76 -16.79 15.17
N TYR A 488 3.46 -17.10 15.22
CA TYR A 488 2.45 -16.21 15.76
C TYR A 488 2.60 -15.99 17.27
N ILE A 489 2.84 -17.05 18.04
CA ILE A 489 3.03 -16.95 19.49
C ILE A 489 4.27 -16.11 19.82
N ASP A 490 5.36 -16.30 19.06
CA ASP A 490 6.61 -15.56 19.27
C ASP A 490 6.51 -14.08 18.84
N GLU A 491 5.64 -13.76 17.86
CA GLU A 491 5.62 -12.46 17.19
C GLU A 491 4.40 -11.58 17.52
N VAL A 492 3.37 -12.08 18.21
CA VAL A 492 2.16 -11.30 18.55
C VAL A 492 2.07 -11.08 20.06
N PRO A 493 2.57 -9.92 20.56
CA PRO A 493 2.57 -9.62 21.98
C PRO A 493 1.16 -9.31 22.52
N ILE A 494 0.98 -9.61 23.81
CA ILE A 494 -0.16 -9.18 24.60
C ILE A 494 0.14 -7.75 25.10
N TYR A 495 -0.78 -6.82 24.86
CA TYR A 495 -0.58 -5.41 25.16
C TYR A 495 -1.37 -4.97 26.41
N ILE A 496 -1.07 -3.77 26.92
CA ILE A 496 -1.77 -3.16 28.07
C ILE A 496 -3.29 -3.17 27.88
N ASN A 497 -3.80 -2.87 26.68
CA ASN A 497 -5.24 -2.87 26.41
C ASN A 497 -5.89 -4.26 26.50
N ASP A 498 -5.13 -5.33 26.20
CA ASP A 498 -5.57 -6.72 26.32
C ASP A 498 -5.64 -7.11 27.81
N LEU A 499 -4.60 -6.79 28.59
CA LEU A 499 -4.53 -7.03 30.04
C LEU A 499 -5.57 -6.21 30.82
N MET A 500 -5.75 -4.92 30.50
CA MET A 500 -6.83 -4.10 31.08
C MET A 500 -8.22 -4.63 30.70
N GLY A 501 -8.35 -5.23 29.51
CA GLY A 501 -9.55 -5.95 29.12
C GLY A 501 -9.83 -7.13 30.04
N PHE A 502 -8.79 -7.86 30.42
CA PHE A 502 -8.90 -9.01 31.31
C PHE A 502 -9.23 -8.61 32.76
N ALA A 503 -8.50 -7.65 33.32
CA ALA A 503 -8.76 -7.12 34.66
C ALA A 503 -10.19 -6.55 34.77
N SER A 504 -10.67 -5.88 33.72
CA SER A 504 -12.07 -5.43 33.62
C SER A 504 -13.10 -6.55 33.67
N ILE A 505 -12.78 -7.75 33.15
CA ILE A 505 -13.72 -8.88 33.15
C ILE A 505 -13.76 -9.53 34.54
N MET A 506 -12.62 -9.59 35.23
CA MET A 506 -12.52 -10.11 36.59
C MET A 506 -13.32 -9.30 37.60
N LEU A 507 -13.45 -7.98 37.38
CA LEU A 507 -14.32 -7.09 38.16
C LEU A 507 -15.82 -7.33 37.94
N GLY A 508 -16.22 -8.09 36.92
CA GLY A 508 -17.63 -8.40 36.66
C GLY A 508 -18.50 -7.15 36.46
N GLU A 509 -19.67 -7.11 37.10
CA GLU A 509 -20.64 -6.00 36.96
C GLU A 509 -20.13 -4.68 37.57
N GLN A 510 -19.20 -4.74 38.52
CA GLN A 510 -18.60 -3.56 39.16
C GLN A 510 -17.76 -2.73 38.17
N ALA A 511 -17.28 -3.34 37.08
CA ALA A 511 -16.56 -2.64 36.02
C ALA A 511 -17.39 -1.53 35.36
N ASN A 512 -18.73 -1.60 35.41
CA ASN A 512 -19.60 -0.55 34.88
C ASN A 512 -19.45 0.77 35.63
N ASN A 513 -19.17 0.71 36.94
CA ASN A 513 -19.00 1.89 37.78
C ASN A 513 -17.70 2.63 37.45
N VAL A 514 -16.68 1.92 36.93
CA VAL A 514 -15.37 2.49 36.56
C VAL A 514 -15.13 2.47 35.04
N LYS A 515 -16.19 2.33 34.23
CA LYS A 515 -16.09 2.16 32.78
C LYS A 515 -15.32 3.29 32.10
N LYS A 516 -15.53 4.54 32.54
CA LYS A 516 -14.83 5.72 32.02
C LYS A 516 -13.31 5.61 32.22
N HIS A 517 -12.86 5.17 33.40
CA HIS A 517 -11.45 4.96 33.71
C HIS A 517 -10.84 3.83 32.86
N LEU A 518 -11.57 2.73 32.72
CA LEU A 518 -11.16 1.59 31.88
C LEU A 518 -10.95 1.98 30.42
N GLU A 519 -11.84 2.81 29.86
CA GLU A 519 -11.70 3.32 28.49
C GLU A 519 -10.49 4.24 28.33
N ASN A 520 -10.14 5.02 29.35
CA ASN A 520 -8.96 5.89 29.34
C ASN A 520 -7.66 5.09 29.42
N LEU A 521 -7.57 4.12 30.33
CA LEU A 521 -6.40 3.26 30.52
C LEU A 521 -6.10 2.39 29.30
N LYS A 522 -7.13 1.91 28.59
CA LYS A 522 -6.96 1.16 27.33
C LYS A 522 -6.33 1.98 26.20
N LYS A 523 -6.38 3.32 26.26
CA LYS A 523 -5.86 4.22 25.22
C LYS A 523 -4.41 4.66 25.43
N VAL A 524 -3.81 4.41 26.60
CA VAL A 524 -2.47 4.90 27.02
C VAL A 524 -1.45 4.70 25.91
N ARG A 525 -1.23 3.44 25.50
CA ARG A 525 -0.23 3.09 24.50
C ARG A 525 -0.41 3.84 23.18
N SER A 526 -1.64 3.91 22.66
CA SER A 526 -1.94 4.58 21.39
C SER A 526 -1.81 6.10 21.48
N GLU A 527 -2.28 6.70 22.57
CA GLU A 527 -2.20 8.16 22.77
C GLU A 527 -0.77 8.60 23.04
N PHE A 528 0.00 7.87 23.85
CA PHE A 528 1.40 8.18 24.14
C PHE A 528 2.26 8.10 22.87
N SER A 529 2.08 7.06 22.06
CA SER A 529 2.80 6.91 20.78
C SER A 529 2.48 8.06 19.81
N PHE A 530 1.20 8.49 19.77
CA PHE A 530 0.76 9.63 18.99
C PHE A 530 1.36 10.95 19.52
N LEU A 531 1.28 11.19 20.83
CA LEU A 531 1.78 12.40 21.49
C LEU A 531 3.30 12.54 21.31
N LEU A 532 4.06 11.47 21.49
CA LEU A 532 5.52 11.47 21.24
C LEU A 532 5.82 11.88 19.80
N SER A 533 5.11 11.28 18.84
CA SER A 533 5.27 11.60 17.41
C SER A 533 4.87 13.06 17.12
N PHE A 534 3.82 13.56 17.77
CA PHE A 534 3.34 14.93 17.63
C PHE A 534 4.31 15.97 18.22
N ILE A 535 4.93 15.66 19.37
CA ILE A 535 5.86 16.55 20.05
C ILE A 535 7.16 16.65 19.26
N LEU A 536 7.68 15.52 18.77
CA LEU A 536 8.97 15.44 18.08
C LEU A 536 8.93 15.73 16.57
N ARG A 537 7.80 16.21 16.03
CA ARG A 537 7.67 16.53 14.60
C ARG A 537 8.20 17.93 14.26
N TYR A 538 8.47 18.17 12.98
CA TYR A 538 8.99 19.44 12.49
C TYR A 538 8.17 20.66 12.92
N SER A 539 6.84 20.61 12.75
CA SER A 539 5.96 21.72 13.10
C SER A 539 5.87 22.00 14.61
N SER A 540 6.41 21.12 15.45
CA SER A 540 6.45 21.23 16.91
C SER A 540 7.89 21.50 17.38
N PHE A 541 8.75 20.48 17.46
CA PHE A 541 10.09 20.58 18.05
C PHE A 541 11.04 21.48 17.25
N ASN A 542 11.21 21.23 15.95
CA ASN A 542 12.10 22.04 15.12
C ASN A 542 11.63 23.50 15.03
N ARG A 543 10.31 23.70 14.92
CA ARG A 543 9.72 25.04 14.94
C ARG A 543 9.96 25.76 16.26
N PHE A 544 9.83 25.09 17.40
CA PHE A 544 10.19 25.63 18.71
C PHE A 544 11.66 26.08 18.74
N LEU A 545 12.60 25.23 18.31
CA LEU A 545 14.02 25.57 18.27
C LEU A 545 14.36 26.75 17.36
N LYS A 546 13.54 27.01 16.32
CA LYS A 546 13.69 28.18 15.43
C LYS A 546 13.11 29.46 16.02
N GLU A 547 12.05 29.34 16.81
CA GLU A 547 11.37 30.48 17.46
C GLU A 547 12.01 30.85 18.80
N LEU A 548 12.88 30.00 19.35
CA LEU A 548 13.57 30.23 20.61
C LEU A 548 14.54 31.41 20.51
N ASP A 549 14.50 32.30 21.51
CA ASP A 549 15.37 33.47 21.56
C ASP A 549 16.86 33.04 21.61
N PRO A 550 17.68 33.45 20.63
CA PRO A 550 19.09 33.07 20.59
C PRO A 550 19.88 33.59 21.80
N THR A 551 19.45 34.68 22.42
CA THR A 551 20.10 35.36 23.56
C THR A 551 19.79 34.73 24.91
N LEU A 552 18.74 33.90 25.00
CA LEU A 552 18.34 33.23 26.24
C LEU A 552 19.37 32.16 26.64
N PRO A 553 19.87 32.16 27.89
CA PRO A 553 20.62 31.03 28.43
C PRO A 553 19.69 29.83 28.60
N ILE A 554 20.01 28.72 27.94
CA ILE A 554 19.20 27.51 28.01
C ILE A 554 19.78 26.62 29.11
N THR A 555 19.05 26.46 30.20
CA THR A 555 19.22 25.39 31.21
C THR A 555 18.13 24.32 31.01
N PRO A 556 18.25 23.13 31.62
CA PRO A 556 17.18 22.12 31.59
C PRO A 556 15.81 22.67 32.02
N GLU A 557 15.76 23.45 33.12
CA GLU A 557 14.53 24.06 33.63
C GLU A 557 13.94 25.09 32.65
N VAL A 558 14.77 26.01 32.13
CA VAL A 558 14.32 27.03 31.17
C VAL A 558 13.83 26.39 29.87
N LEU A 559 14.55 25.38 29.36
CA LEU A 559 14.11 24.65 28.16
C LEU A 559 12.78 23.95 28.38
N SER A 560 12.63 23.29 29.53
CA SER A 560 11.43 22.56 29.91
C SER A 560 10.20 23.47 29.95
N GLU A 561 10.28 24.62 30.65
CA GLU A 561 9.15 25.53 30.79
C GLU A 561 8.77 26.18 29.46
N GLU A 562 9.75 26.70 28.70
CA GLU A 562 9.49 27.30 27.39
C GLU A 562 8.88 26.28 26.41
N PHE A 563 9.38 25.05 26.42
CA PHE A 563 8.85 23.99 25.56
C PHE A 563 7.46 23.54 26.00
N TYR A 564 7.22 23.40 27.30
CA TYR A 564 5.90 23.10 27.87
C TYR A 564 4.87 24.14 27.42
N GLN A 565 5.16 25.43 27.56
CA GLN A 565 4.26 26.51 27.17
C GLN A 565 3.98 26.50 25.66
N PHE A 566 5.00 26.21 24.85
CA PHE A 566 4.87 26.08 23.41
C PHE A 566 3.95 24.92 23.00
N ILE A 567 4.13 23.75 23.63
CA ILE A 567 3.34 22.54 23.32
C ILE A 567 1.92 22.64 23.89
N TRP A 568 1.73 23.19 25.09
CA TRP A 568 0.43 23.41 25.73
C TRP A 568 -0.54 24.14 24.79
N LYS A 569 -0.09 25.25 24.20
CA LYS A 569 -0.87 26.05 23.24
C LYS A 569 -1.31 25.26 21.99
N ARG A 570 -0.54 24.24 21.60
CA ARG A 570 -0.76 23.45 20.37
C ARG A 570 -1.58 22.18 20.61
N ILE A 571 -1.42 21.55 21.77
CA ILE A 571 -2.15 20.34 22.14
C ILE A 571 -3.54 20.67 22.73
N GLY A 572 -3.79 21.92 23.15
CA GLY A 572 -5.05 22.35 23.74
C GLY A 572 -6.31 21.95 22.96
N GLY A 573 -6.28 22.02 21.62
CA GLY A 573 -7.39 21.63 20.75
C GLY A 573 -7.58 20.12 20.53
N LEU A 574 -6.63 19.30 20.97
CA LEU A 574 -6.69 17.84 20.83
C LEU A 574 -7.53 17.22 21.97
N LYS A 575 -8.49 16.38 21.59
CA LYS A 575 -9.32 15.59 22.52
C LYS A 575 -8.60 14.30 22.92
N LEU A 576 -7.45 14.44 23.58
CA LEU A 576 -6.65 13.34 24.13
C LEU A 576 -6.71 13.38 25.64
N TYR A 577 -6.82 12.22 26.28
CA TYR A 577 -6.95 12.12 27.72
C TYR A 577 -5.58 12.28 28.40
N TRP A 578 -4.56 11.66 27.83
CA TRP A 578 -3.23 11.59 28.43
C TRP A 578 -2.32 12.78 28.10
N LYS A 579 -2.86 13.85 27.51
CA LYS A 579 -2.06 15.01 27.08
C LYS A 579 -1.35 15.70 28.24
N GLU A 580 -2.05 15.87 29.36
CA GLU A 580 -1.51 16.54 30.56
C GLU A 580 -0.38 15.72 31.17
N TYR A 581 -0.57 14.40 31.25
CA TYR A 581 0.47 13.50 31.74
C TYR A 581 1.76 13.59 30.92
N VAL A 582 1.67 13.64 29.58
CA VAL A 582 2.87 13.80 28.73
C VAL A 582 3.51 15.19 28.87
N LEU A 583 2.70 16.21 29.16
CA LEU A 583 3.22 17.55 29.43
C LEU A 583 3.93 17.62 30.80
N ASP A 584 3.46 16.87 31.79
CA ASP A 584 4.12 16.73 33.08
C ASP A 584 5.50 16.08 32.91
N ILE A 585 5.64 15.07 32.04
CA ILE A 585 6.96 14.48 31.71
C ILE A 585 7.93 15.53 31.15
N ILE A 586 7.44 16.52 30.38
CA ILE A 586 8.29 17.63 29.90
C ILE A 586 8.79 18.48 31.08
N LYS A 587 7.95 18.72 32.09
CA LYS A 587 8.31 19.44 33.31
C LYS A 587 9.27 18.67 34.20
N ASP A 588 9.03 17.36 34.34
CA ASP A 588 9.87 16.46 35.15
C ASP A 588 11.31 16.41 34.62
N PHE A 589 11.52 16.51 33.31
CA PHE A 589 12.84 16.68 32.71
C PHE A 589 13.60 17.89 33.30
N GLY A 590 12.91 19.02 33.46
CA GLY A 590 13.50 20.23 34.03
C GLY A 590 14.00 19.97 35.45
N ALA A 591 13.15 19.40 36.32
CA ALA A 591 13.50 19.10 37.70
C ALA A 591 14.64 18.07 37.82
N GLN A 592 14.57 16.97 37.06
CA GLN A 592 15.52 15.87 37.17
C GLN A 592 16.93 16.24 36.71
N TYR A 593 17.06 16.94 35.57
CA TYR A 593 18.35 17.22 34.96
C TYR A 593 18.96 18.56 35.40
N GLN A 594 18.20 19.42 36.08
CA GLN A 594 18.72 20.68 36.63
C GLN A 594 19.75 20.41 37.74
N GLU A 595 19.48 19.47 38.65
CA GLU A 595 20.45 19.11 39.70
C GLU A 595 21.76 18.53 39.13
N GLU A 596 21.67 17.73 38.07
CA GLU A 596 22.84 17.18 37.38
C GLU A 596 23.62 18.29 36.68
N TYR A 597 22.92 19.20 36.00
CA TYR A 597 23.51 20.37 35.34
C TYR A 597 24.26 21.28 36.33
N GLU A 598 23.70 21.54 37.51
CA GLU A 598 24.34 22.37 38.53
C GLU A 598 25.61 21.73 39.10
N LYS A 599 25.58 20.42 39.40
CA LYS A 599 26.77 19.66 39.83
C LYS A 599 27.87 19.66 38.78
N ASP A 600 27.51 19.50 37.51
CA ASP A 600 28.46 19.57 36.41
C ASP A 600 29.04 20.98 36.25
N LEU A 601 28.21 22.02 36.44
CA LEU A 601 28.65 23.41 36.40
C LEU A 601 29.65 23.73 37.52
N GLU A 602 29.43 23.22 38.74
CA GLU A 602 30.39 23.28 39.86
C GLU A 602 31.73 22.61 39.50
N ASN A 603 31.67 21.51 38.74
CA ASN A 603 32.83 20.80 38.19
C ASN A 603 33.40 21.46 36.91
N LYS A 604 32.96 22.67 36.55
CA LYS A 604 33.36 23.43 35.35
C LYS A 604 33.04 22.73 34.01
N VAL A 605 32.06 21.84 34.00
CA VAL A 605 31.53 21.19 32.80
C VAL A 605 30.32 21.98 32.32
N ILE A 606 30.44 22.66 31.17
CA ILE A 606 29.35 23.46 30.58
C ILE A 606 28.58 22.59 29.58
N TRP A 607 27.27 22.45 29.79
CA TRP A 607 26.41 21.76 28.83
C TRP A 607 26.09 22.67 27.64
N SER A 608 26.20 22.15 26.42
CA SER A 608 25.79 22.87 25.21
C SER A 608 24.26 22.89 25.07
N LYS A 609 23.73 23.88 24.36
CA LYS A 609 22.30 23.92 23.96
C LYS A 609 21.89 22.61 23.25
N TYR A 610 22.78 22.08 22.40
CA TYR A 610 22.62 20.79 21.74
C TYR A 610 22.45 19.63 22.73
N LYS A 611 23.34 19.51 23.73
CA LYS A 611 23.27 18.46 24.75
C LYS A 611 21.93 18.48 25.48
N ILE A 612 21.47 19.65 25.93
CA ILE A 612 20.21 19.78 26.69
C ILE A 612 19.00 19.40 25.82
N CYS A 613 18.93 19.87 24.57
CA CYS A 613 17.84 19.53 23.66
C CYS A 613 17.77 18.04 23.31
N ASN A 614 18.93 17.39 23.15
CA ASN A 614 18.98 15.94 22.93
C ASN A 614 18.57 15.15 24.17
N LEU A 615 19.02 15.57 25.36
CA LEU A 615 18.61 14.93 26.62
C LEU A 615 17.09 14.98 26.82
N LEU A 616 16.45 16.11 26.54
CA LEU A 616 14.98 16.21 26.57
C LEU A 616 14.33 15.22 25.61
N THR A 617 14.85 15.14 24.39
CA THR A 617 14.32 14.28 23.34
C THR A 617 14.47 12.80 23.70
N ASP A 618 15.61 12.41 24.28
CA ASP A 618 15.87 11.03 24.69
C ASP A 618 15.08 10.68 25.95
N HIS A 619 14.98 11.58 26.93
CA HIS A 619 14.11 11.43 28.09
C HIS A 619 12.66 11.16 27.67
N LEU A 620 12.10 11.96 26.75
CA LEU A 620 10.73 11.73 26.25
C LEU A 620 10.57 10.37 25.56
N LYS A 621 11.54 9.94 24.75
CA LYS A 621 11.48 8.64 24.05
C LYS A 621 11.55 7.49 25.03
N ASP A 622 12.50 7.52 25.96
CA ASP A 622 12.79 6.43 26.88
C ASP A 622 11.69 6.32 27.93
N THR A 623 11.30 7.42 28.57
CA THR A 623 10.19 7.44 29.53
C THR A 623 8.90 6.92 28.89
N ILE A 624 8.50 7.42 27.72
CA ILE A 624 7.28 6.93 27.07
C ILE A 624 7.40 5.45 26.68
N ARG A 625 8.57 5.00 26.22
CA ARG A 625 8.79 3.58 25.86
C ARG A 625 8.69 2.67 27.07
N GLU A 626 9.18 3.11 28.22
CA GLU A 626 9.09 2.38 29.48
C GLU A 626 7.64 2.33 29.99
N LEU A 627 6.91 3.45 29.96
CA LEU A 627 5.53 3.52 30.46
C LEU A 627 4.50 2.75 29.63
N ILE A 628 4.81 2.41 28.37
CA ILE A 628 3.96 1.57 27.52
C ILE A 628 4.32 0.07 27.58
N ASP A 629 5.32 -0.29 28.38
CA ASP A 629 5.63 -1.69 28.70
C ASP A 629 4.57 -2.25 29.66
N PRO A 630 4.00 -3.44 29.39
CA PRO A 630 2.99 -4.04 30.27
C PRO A 630 3.42 -4.15 31.74
N ASN A 631 4.68 -4.46 32.03
CA ASN A 631 5.14 -4.66 33.41
C ASN A 631 5.26 -3.32 34.15
N ARG A 632 5.76 -2.27 33.47
CA ARG A 632 5.93 -0.94 34.07
C ARG A 632 4.66 -0.10 34.07
N PHE A 633 3.65 -0.49 33.30
CA PHE A 633 2.35 0.20 33.28
C PHE A 633 1.68 0.27 34.66
N ILE A 634 2.04 -0.60 35.59
CA ILE A 634 1.63 -0.55 36.99
C ILE A 634 1.90 0.84 37.62
N GLU A 635 3.03 1.47 37.30
CA GLU A 635 3.38 2.81 37.82
C GLU A 635 2.41 3.89 37.34
N VAL A 636 2.00 3.81 36.08
CA VAL A 636 0.97 4.69 35.50
C VAL A 636 -0.38 4.44 36.16
N LEU A 637 -0.72 3.17 36.39
CA LEU A 637 -1.98 2.79 37.01
C LEU A 637 -2.06 3.26 38.47
N ASP A 638 -0.99 3.11 39.25
CA ASP A 638 -0.91 3.57 40.65
C ASP A 638 -1.06 5.10 40.72
N SER A 639 -0.28 5.82 39.92
CA SER A 639 -0.36 7.29 39.80
C SER A 639 -1.75 7.75 39.38
N TYR A 640 -2.44 6.96 38.57
CA TYR A 640 -3.80 7.25 38.11
C TYR A 640 -4.84 7.04 39.22
N VAL A 641 -4.76 5.92 39.93
CA VAL A 641 -5.68 5.55 41.03
C VAL A 641 -5.57 6.55 42.17
N ALA A 642 -4.36 7.04 42.46
CA ALA A 642 -4.12 8.05 43.51
C ALA A 642 -4.83 9.39 43.27
N LYS A 643 -5.17 9.72 42.02
CA LYS A 643 -5.83 10.98 41.63
C LYS A 643 -7.36 10.89 41.61
N ILE A 644 -7.96 9.75 41.95
CA ILE A 644 -9.42 9.55 41.94
C ILE A 644 -10.01 10.06 43.25
N GLU A 645 -10.94 11.01 43.16
CA GLU A 645 -11.54 11.68 44.33
C GLU A 645 -12.69 10.89 44.97
N ASP A 646 -13.46 10.12 44.21
CA ASP A 646 -14.56 9.31 44.73
C ASP A 646 -14.01 8.05 45.43
N PRO A 647 -14.20 7.88 46.76
CA PRO A 647 -13.71 6.71 47.49
C PRO A 647 -14.25 5.38 46.96
N THR A 648 -15.45 5.37 46.38
CA THR A 648 -16.10 4.18 45.83
C THR A 648 -15.44 3.76 44.52
N GLU A 649 -15.22 4.72 43.63
CA GLU A 649 -14.48 4.48 42.38
C GLU A 649 -13.03 4.12 42.68
N GLN A 650 -12.40 4.79 43.65
CA GLN A 650 -11.02 4.54 44.06
C GLN A 650 -10.86 3.10 44.57
N ALA A 651 -11.74 2.61 45.45
CA ALA A 651 -11.70 1.23 45.93
C ALA A 651 -11.84 0.20 44.80
N LEU A 652 -12.71 0.45 43.82
CA LEU A 652 -12.85 -0.40 42.64
C LEU A 652 -11.63 -0.34 41.71
N MET A 653 -10.95 0.80 41.66
CA MET A 653 -9.74 0.98 40.88
C MET A 653 -8.50 0.37 41.54
N VAL A 654 -8.46 0.29 42.88
CA VAL A 654 -7.48 -0.53 43.61
C VAL A 654 -7.72 -2.02 43.33
N LEU A 655 -8.97 -2.48 43.35
CA LEU A 655 -9.29 -3.85 42.97
C LEU A 655 -8.88 -4.13 41.51
N LEU A 656 -9.12 -3.18 40.59
CA LEU A 656 -8.66 -3.27 39.21
C LEU A 656 -7.13 -3.40 39.10
N PHE A 657 -6.39 -2.64 39.92
CA PHE A 657 -4.94 -2.69 40.00
C PHE A 657 -4.44 -4.08 40.38
N GLU A 658 -5.00 -4.67 41.45
CA GLU A 658 -4.66 -6.03 41.88
C GLU A 658 -4.96 -7.07 40.78
N GLN A 659 -6.11 -6.92 40.10
CA GLN A 659 -6.44 -7.81 38.97
C GLN A 659 -5.48 -7.63 37.79
N TYR A 660 -5.01 -6.41 37.52
CA TYR A 660 -4.02 -6.16 36.47
C TYR A 660 -2.67 -6.80 36.80
N GLU A 661 -2.20 -6.64 38.05
CA GLU A 661 -0.96 -7.27 38.52
C GLU A 661 -1.03 -8.79 38.41
N TYR A 662 -2.14 -9.40 38.84
CA TYR A 662 -2.38 -10.83 38.62
C TYR A 662 -2.34 -11.21 37.13
N SER A 663 -2.86 -10.34 36.27
CA SER A 663 -2.88 -10.55 34.82
C SER A 663 -1.51 -10.53 34.16
N LEU A 664 -0.47 -10.01 34.81
CA LEU A 664 0.88 -10.05 34.24
C LEU A 664 1.40 -11.49 34.11
N SER A 665 1.02 -12.40 35.03
CA SER A 665 1.37 -13.83 34.95
C SER A 665 0.83 -14.53 33.70
N ILE A 666 -0.25 -13.98 33.12
CA ILE A 666 -0.95 -14.50 31.93
C ILE A 666 -0.13 -14.29 30.65
N LEU A 667 0.82 -13.34 30.66
CA LEU A 667 1.70 -13.07 29.51
C LEU A 667 2.39 -14.34 28.99
N ASP A 668 2.78 -15.25 29.90
CA ASP A 668 3.50 -16.47 29.56
C ASP A 668 2.59 -17.71 29.45
N GLU A 669 1.61 -17.84 30.35
CA GLU A 669 0.76 -19.05 30.44
C GLU A 669 -0.30 -19.12 29.33
N PHE A 670 -0.89 -17.97 28.98
CA PHE A 670 -2.02 -17.91 28.07
C PHE A 670 -1.66 -18.26 26.61
N PRO A 671 -0.54 -17.78 26.03
CA PRO A 671 -0.11 -18.22 24.71
C PRO A 671 0.09 -19.73 24.64
N SER A 672 0.64 -20.34 25.71
CA SER A 672 0.85 -21.78 25.82
C SER A 672 -0.47 -22.56 25.85
N TYR A 673 -1.45 -22.08 26.61
CA TYR A 673 -2.81 -22.65 26.64
C TYR A 673 -3.49 -22.59 25.26
N ILE A 674 -3.43 -21.44 24.59
CA ILE A 674 -4.01 -21.29 23.24
C ILE A 674 -3.30 -22.20 22.23
N LYS A 675 -1.97 -22.31 22.32
CA LYS A 675 -1.17 -23.22 21.46
C LYS A 675 -1.70 -24.65 21.52
N GLN A 676 -1.99 -25.15 22.72
CA GLN A 676 -2.50 -26.50 22.93
C GLN A 676 -3.90 -26.65 22.35
N LYS A 677 -4.79 -25.67 22.55
CA LYS A 677 -6.13 -25.68 21.93
C LYS A 677 -6.07 -25.70 20.41
N ILE A 678 -5.29 -24.82 19.79
CA ILE A 678 -5.13 -24.77 18.34
C ILE A 678 -4.59 -26.10 17.81
N SER A 679 -3.56 -26.65 18.47
CA SER A 679 -2.94 -27.91 18.07
C SER A 679 -3.92 -29.09 18.17
N LYS A 680 -4.71 -29.15 19.26
CA LYS A 680 -5.74 -30.18 19.46
C LYS A 680 -6.82 -30.11 18.38
N ILE A 681 -7.32 -28.93 18.07
CA ILE A 681 -8.36 -28.76 17.05
C ILE A 681 -7.79 -29.08 15.67
N LEU A 682 -6.56 -28.68 15.37
CA LEU A 682 -5.91 -28.97 14.09
C LEU A 682 -5.78 -30.49 13.82
N THR A 683 -5.55 -31.30 14.86
CA THR A 683 -5.45 -32.77 14.73
C THR A 683 -6.81 -33.46 14.72
N GLN A 684 -7.82 -32.89 15.37
CA GLN A 684 -9.18 -33.44 15.45
C GLN A 684 -10.09 -33.00 14.30
N ASN A 685 -9.73 -31.93 13.59
CA ASN A 685 -10.59 -31.35 12.57
C ASN A 685 -10.74 -32.29 11.36
N THR A 686 -11.99 -32.51 10.94
CA THR A 686 -12.28 -33.18 9.67
C THR A 686 -12.36 -32.13 8.57
N TYR A 687 -11.49 -32.22 7.57
CA TYR A 687 -11.40 -31.26 6.45
C TYR A 687 -12.45 -31.48 5.35
N SER A 688 -13.47 -32.30 5.63
CA SER A 688 -14.54 -32.58 4.68
C SER A 688 -15.33 -31.31 4.36
N ILE A 689 -15.46 -30.95 3.09
CA ILE A 689 -16.28 -29.82 2.66
C ILE A 689 -17.56 -30.38 2.05
N ALA A 690 -18.71 -29.92 2.54
CA ALA A 690 -19.99 -30.30 1.97
C ALA A 690 -20.08 -29.82 0.51
N PRO A 691 -20.53 -30.67 -0.42
CA PRO A 691 -20.75 -30.25 -1.79
C PRO A 691 -21.84 -29.17 -1.83
N ILE A 692 -21.68 -28.21 -2.74
CA ILE A 692 -22.64 -27.13 -2.98
C ILE A 692 -23.12 -27.17 -4.43
N MET A 693 -24.04 -26.28 -4.80
CA MET A 693 -24.47 -26.14 -6.19
C MET A 693 -23.26 -25.80 -7.08
N ALA A 694 -23.21 -26.43 -8.26
CA ALA A 694 -22.10 -26.28 -9.20
C ALA A 694 -21.78 -24.81 -9.53
N SER A 695 -22.81 -23.99 -9.71
CA SER A 695 -22.68 -22.55 -10.01
C SER A 695 -22.03 -21.75 -8.90
N ASP A 696 -22.28 -22.14 -7.65
CA ASP A 696 -21.92 -21.37 -6.46
C ASP A 696 -20.41 -21.46 -6.17
N TYR A 697 -19.72 -22.44 -6.77
CA TYR A 697 -18.27 -22.51 -6.72
C TYR A 697 -17.59 -21.37 -7.47
N LEU A 698 -18.25 -20.74 -8.45
CA LEU A 698 -17.67 -19.61 -9.21
C LEU A 698 -18.06 -18.25 -8.62
N GLU A 699 -18.99 -18.22 -7.66
CA GLU A 699 -19.48 -17.02 -6.99
C GLU A 699 -18.73 -16.81 -5.66
N SER A 700 -18.69 -15.55 -5.16
CA SER A 700 -17.96 -15.22 -3.93
C SER A 700 -18.58 -15.98 -2.75
N PRO A 701 -17.87 -16.92 -2.11
CA PRO A 701 -18.38 -17.52 -0.88
C PRO A 701 -18.43 -16.42 0.19
N THR A 702 -19.63 -16.09 0.67
CA THR A 702 -19.75 -15.33 1.93
C THR A 702 -19.20 -16.21 3.05
N LEU A 703 -17.97 -15.96 3.45
CA LEU A 703 -17.44 -16.45 4.72
C LEU A 703 -18.33 -15.88 5.82
N LYS A 704 -19.04 -16.77 6.53
CA LYS A 704 -19.66 -16.41 7.79
C LYS A 704 -18.57 -16.48 8.87
N ILE A 705 -17.59 -15.59 8.80
CA ILE A 705 -16.94 -15.17 10.04
C ILE A 705 -18.05 -14.40 10.75
N SER A 706 -18.87 -15.13 11.51
CA SER A 706 -19.88 -14.53 12.35
C SER A 706 -19.16 -13.46 13.16
N THR A 707 -19.66 -12.24 13.07
CA THR A 707 -19.28 -11.17 13.97
C THR A 707 -19.57 -11.66 15.38
N ILE A 708 -18.56 -12.18 16.06
CA ILE A 708 -18.66 -12.63 17.43
C ILE A 708 -18.65 -11.38 18.29
N ASN A 709 -19.85 -11.06 18.78
CA ASN A 709 -20.18 -10.03 19.76
C ASN A 709 -20.03 -8.58 19.29
N ASN A 710 -21.03 -7.77 19.63
CA ASN A 710 -21.13 -6.31 19.40
C ASN A 710 -20.03 -5.46 20.07
N GLU A 711 -18.83 -5.98 20.30
CA GLU A 711 -17.66 -5.15 20.53
C GLU A 711 -17.15 -4.64 19.18
N VAL A 712 -17.01 -3.32 19.09
CA VAL A 712 -16.53 -2.58 17.93
C VAL A 712 -15.10 -3.04 17.59
N ILE A 713 -14.97 -4.13 16.85
CA ILE A 713 -13.81 -4.33 16.01
C ILE A 713 -13.93 -3.26 14.92
N PRO A 714 -12.95 -2.36 14.75
CA PRO A 714 -13.05 -1.28 13.77
C PRO A 714 -13.42 -1.87 12.41
N LYS A 715 -14.49 -1.33 11.79
CA LYS A 715 -15.11 -1.79 10.53
C LYS A 715 -14.14 -1.98 9.36
N ASN A 716 -12.91 -1.50 9.49
CA ASN A 716 -11.84 -1.54 8.49
C ASN A 716 -10.81 -2.66 8.70
N GLN A 717 -10.98 -3.60 9.64
CA GLN A 717 -9.96 -4.63 9.93
C GLN A 717 -10.37 -6.09 9.67
N ASN A 718 -11.63 -6.41 9.39
CA ASN A 718 -12.12 -7.80 9.44
C ASN A 718 -12.96 -8.28 8.25
N LYS A 719 -12.74 -7.78 7.03
CA LYS A 719 -13.33 -8.41 5.84
C LYS A 719 -12.23 -8.99 4.96
N PHE A 720 -11.86 -10.23 5.22
CA PHE A 720 -11.17 -11.04 4.21
C PHE A 720 -12.16 -11.29 3.07
N LYS A 721 -12.02 -10.52 2.00
CA LYS A 721 -12.77 -10.77 0.78
C LYS A 721 -12.15 -11.97 0.06
N ILE A 722 -12.90 -13.06 -0.05
CA ILE A 722 -12.55 -14.14 -0.98
C ILE A 722 -12.97 -13.68 -2.37
N PHE A 723 -12.07 -13.82 -3.34
CA PHE A 723 -12.38 -13.52 -4.73
C PHE A 723 -13.37 -14.55 -5.28
N ASP A 724 -14.38 -14.08 -5.99
CA ASP A 724 -15.07 -14.94 -6.95
C ASP A 724 -14.14 -15.27 -8.14
N PHE A 725 -14.57 -16.14 -9.05
CA PHE A 725 -13.67 -16.55 -10.14
C PHE A 725 -13.29 -15.39 -11.06
N ARG A 726 -14.24 -14.47 -11.27
CA ARG A 726 -14.05 -13.28 -12.10
C ARG A 726 -13.01 -12.36 -11.48
N GLU A 727 -13.12 -12.09 -10.18
CA GLU A 727 -12.18 -11.28 -9.42
C GLU A 727 -10.82 -11.95 -9.35
N PHE A 728 -10.75 -13.28 -9.18
CA PHE A 728 -9.50 -14.03 -9.17
C PHE A 728 -8.72 -13.84 -10.47
N ILE A 729 -9.38 -14.00 -11.63
CA ILE A 729 -8.76 -13.77 -12.95
C ILE A 729 -8.36 -12.30 -13.12
N ASN A 730 -9.25 -11.37 -12.78
CA ASN A 730 -9.00 -9.95 -12.97
C ASN A 730 -7.85 -9.42 -12.10
N GLU A 731 -7.78 -9.85 -10.85
CA GLU A 731 -6.84 -9.34 -9.86
C GLU A 731 -5.49 -10.04 -9.91
N LEU A 732 -5.46 -11.36 -10.20
CA LEU A 732 -4.24 -12.15 -10.12
C LEU A 732 -3.59 -12.41 -11.49
N GLU A 733 -4.39 -12.61 -12.54
CA GLU A 733 -3.90 -13.06 -13.85
C GLU A 733 -3.81 -11.94 -14.89
N LEU A 734 -4.82 -11.07 -14.97
CA LEU A 734 -4.84 -9.97 -15.95
C LEU A 734 -3.95 -8.80 -15.55
N LYS A 735 -3.75 -8.56 -14.25
CA LYS A 735 -2.87 -7.50 -13.74
C LYS A 735 -1.41 -7.91 -13.85
N TYR A 736 -0.67 -7.26 -14.74
CA TYR A 736 0.69 -7.66 -15.09
C TYR A 736 1.70 -7.56 -13.93
N PHE A 737 1.56 -6.58 -13.04
CA PHE A 737 2.43 -6.38 -11.87
C PHE A 737 1.82 -6.93 -10.57
N SER A 738 0.78 -7.77 -10.64
CA SER A 738 0.09 -8.29 -9.45
C SER A 738 1.05 -9.04 -8.54
N LYS A 739 2.12 -9.63 -9.10
CA LYS A 739 3.15 -10.43 -8.40
C LYS A 739 4.26 -9.60 -7.75
N LEU A 740 4.27 -8.28 -7.92
CA LEU A 740 5.31 -7.39 -7.39
C LEU A 740 4.90 -6.78 -6.04
N ILE A 741 5.90 -6.43 -5.22
CA ILE A 741 5.74 -5.55 -4.06
C ILE A 741 6.77 -4.42 -4.11
N PRO A 742 6.37 -3.17 -3.85
CA PRO A 742 7.30 -2.06 -3.85
C PRO A 742 8.02 -1.96 -2.50
N ARG A 743 9.34 -1.84 -2.56
CA ARG A 743 10.24 -1.60 -1.44
C ARG A 743 10.95 -0.29 -1.70
N PRO A 744 10.77 0.76 -0.88
CA PRO A 744 11.53 1.99 -1.04
C PRO A 744 13.03 1.66 -1.09
N ALA A 745 13.73 2.13 -2.11
CA ALA A 745 15.18 2.04 -2.18
C ALA A 745 15.79 3.37 -1.73
N ARG A 746 15.20 4.48 -2.19
CA ARG A 746 15.66 5.83 -1.90
C ARG A 746 14.50 6.83 -1.87
N ILE A 747 14.52 7.73 -0.90
CA ILE A 747 13.63 8.91 -0.87
C ILE A 747 14.51 10.15 -0.86
N ILE A 748 14.25 11.07 -1.77
CA ILE A 748 14.88 12.40 -1.78
C ILE A 748 13.79 13.42 -1.45
N LEU A 749 14.00 14.14 -0.35
CA LEU A 749 13.14 15.21 0.12
C LEU A 749 13.86 16.55 -0.04
N ARG A 750 13.10 17.58 -0.39
CA ARG A 750 13.58 18.97 -0.47
C ARG A 750 12.95 19.79 0.65
N SER A 751 13.75 20.61 1.33
CA SER A 751 13.23 21.56 2.32
C SER A 751 12.31 22.60 1.66
N ILE A 752 11.24 22.98 2.36
CA ILE A 752 10.33 24.05 1.92
C ILE A 752 10.91 25.46 2.16
N ASP A 753 11.83 25.60 3.12
CA ASP A 753 12.44 26.89 3.49
C ASP A 753 13.58 27.25 2.53
N ARG A 754 13.22 27.58 1.28
CA ARG A 754 14.16 27.95 0.21
C ARG A 754 15.02 29.17 0.55
N ASN A 755 14.57 30.01 1.48
CA ASN A 755 15.25 31.25 1.86
C ASN A 755 16.31 31.07 2.96
N ALA A 756 16.34 29.93 3.66
CA ALA A 756 17.25 29.70 4.78
C ALA A 756 18.69 29.38 4.35
N PHE A 757 18.88 28.91 3.11
CA PHE A 757 20.16 28.40 2.62
C PHE A 757 20.54 29.01 1.26
N GLU A 758 21.84 29.09 0.97
CA GLU A 758 22.35 29.50 -0.35
C GLU A 758 21.96 28.50 -1.45
N LYS A 759 21.81 27.23 -1.09
CA LYS A 759 21.40 26.13 -1.97
C LYS A 759 20.30 25.32 -1.28
N THR A 760 19.46 24.65 -2.05
CA THR A 760 18.39 23.80 -1.51
C THR A 760 18.95 22.72 -0.56
N LEU A 761 18.39 22.66 0.65
CA LEU A 761 18.64 21.57 1.60
C LEU A 761 17.85 20.33 1.16
N TYR A 762 18.58 19.23 0.99
CA TYR A 762 18.06 17.93 0.63
C TYR A 762 18.28 16.93 1.77
N TYR A 763 17.31 16.06 1.94
CA TYR A 763 17.40 14.89 2.79
C TYR A 763 17.27 13.64 1.94
N ASN A 764 18.12 12.66 2.22
CA ASN A 764 18.16 11.41 1.50
C ASN A 764 17.99 10.25 2.49
N PHE A 765 16.95 9.45 2.28
CA PHE A 765 16.68 8.24 3.03
C PHE A 765 17.10 7.05 2.16
N ASP A 766 18.16 6.36 2.55
CA ASP A 766 18.65 5.18 1.83
C ASP A 766 18.22 3.92 2.58
N PHE A 767 17.43 3.06 1.93
CA PHE A 767 16.85 1.85 2.52
C PHE A 767 17.64 0.60 2.14
N ARG A 768 17.64 -0.38 3.05
CA ARG A 768 18.15 -1.74 2.82
C ARG A 768 17.20 -2.74 3.45
N PHE A 769 16.76 -3.71 2.65
CA PHE A 769 15.82 -4.76 3.08
C PHE A 769 16.55 -6.09 3.30
N TRP A 770 16.27 -6.74 4.42
CA TRP A 770 16.59 -8.14 4.70
C TRP A 770 15.30 -8.94 4.85
N LYS A 771 15.39 -10.25 5.18
CA LYS A 771 14.22 -11.15 5.18
C LYS A 771 13.09 -10.72 6.15
N LYS A 772 13.41 -10.22 7.35
CA LYS A 772 12.43 -9.86 8.41
C LYS A 772 12.52 -8.41 8.90
N PHE A 773 13.52 -7.65 8.45
CA PHE A 773 13.75 -6.29 8.92
C PHE A 773 14.29 -5.43 7.78
N PHE A 774 14.07 -4.12 7.87
CA PHE A 774 14.75 -3.15 7.04
C PHE A 774 15.52 -2.17 7.91
N LYS A 775 16.55 -1.59 7.32
CA LYS A 775 17.29 -0.47 7.89
C LYS A 775 17.26 0.66 6.89
N PHE A 776 17.14 1.89 7.38
CA PHE A 776 17.39 3.04 6.56
C PHE A 776 18.26 4.06 7.29
N THR A 777 19.01 4.83 6.50
CA THR A 777 19.88 5.90 6.99
C THR A 777 19.43 7.21 6.37
N ILE A 778 19.37 8.25 7.18
CA ILE A 778 19.04 9.61 6.74
C ILE A 778 20.34 10.39 6.65
N SER A 779 20.52 11.04 5.52
CA SER A 779 21.63 11.93 5.26
C SER A 779 21.14 13.25 4.70
N SER A 780 21.89 14.33 4.95
CA SER A 780 21.59 15.65 4.39
C SER A 780 22.84 16.28 3.81
N ASN A 781 22.66 17.24 2.90
CA ASN A 781 23.74 18.09 2.40
C ASN A 781 23.97 19.32 3.29
N TRP A 782 23.47 19.34 4.53
CA TRP A 782 23.52 20.51 5.42
C TRP A 782 24.95 21.02 5.65
N LEU A 783 25.92 20.12 5.87
CA LEU A 783 27.34 20.51 6.02
C LEU A 783 27.96 21.14 4.77
N ALA A 784 27.40 20.85 3.60
CA ALA A 784 27.92 21.32 2.32
C ALA A 784 27.24 22.62 1.83
N ILE A 785 26.20 23.09 2.52
CA ILE A 785 25.47 24.31 2.17
C ILE A 785 25.67 25.35 3.27
N LYS A 786 26.03 26.59 2.89
CA LYS A 786 26.09 27.68 3.85
C LYS A 786 24.67 28.12 4.21
N SER A 787 24.41 28.21 5.51
CA SER A 787 23.29 29.00 6.04
C SER A 787 23.46 30.45 5.56
N LYS A 788 22.36 31.10 5.16
CA LYS A 788 22.38 32.55 4.86
C LYS A 788 22.42 33.41 6.13
N TYR A 789 22.25 32.79 7.29
CA TYR A 789 22.24 33.39 8.62
C TYR A 789 23.43 32.91 9.44
#